data_AF-A0A497H4A5-F1
#
_entry.id   AF-A0A497H4A5-F1
#
_cell.length_a   1.000
_cell.length_b   1.000
_cell.length_c   1.000
_cell.angle_alpha   90.00
_cell.angle_beta   90.00
_cell.angle_gamma   90.00
#
_symmetry.space_group_name_H-M   'P 1'
#
loop_
_entity.id
_entity.type
_entity.pdbx_description
1 polymer ?
#
loop_
_entity_poly.entity_id
_entity_poly.type
_entity_poly.pdbx_seq_one_letter_code
_entity_poly.pdbx_strand_id
1 'polypeptide(L)'
;MKKVLVKSLATGIVFLFIGTSVISGTGNVTIGRDIRYNNLDGNTLYVGGTGPGNYSRIQDAIEDASNGDMIYVYNGTYYENVVVDKPIELIAEDKDTTIIDGSGSDSVIKIITGGATVSGFTIQNSKNSSTAAGVYINSDGNAITGNIIARNKGSGIYITSSSNNVISGNVITKNYYDGIHLESSPYTTITENIISNHSYTVYQSVGVPLSHGVYLKESSHTTVSDNTFINNINYDAMFILSSYLMVTGNTFSNSSGILLSGGLLHWITHTIENNYIDNKPIYYYKNKNGITVPSDAAEVILANCQNFKIQNLSISGGDVAILLGFSSNNIISDNTISNVLDGIFLIASDYNTISRNNVYNVYGNPLFSSSNNTVSHNIIKDNIRYGLGLWYSSSNNTIYGNTIINNGEDGLFIYESCYNTIAVNTIKNNEESGIEEYSKCSHNTISGNTIADNADYGIKVTWSSNDNFIHHNNFVNNTPDNARDVCSNSWDDGIFGGNYWSDYNGEDLNGDGFGDEPYVIAGGNNKDCYPQLTPIDISPPEKPAKPSGTTSGKPRKEYIYTTNTTDPNGDKVYYKWDWGDGTTSGWLGPYDSGQIINATHKWKMQGNYNIRVKAKDITGAESEWSDPLPVSLPKNKIFDAILLFLERLMEQFPLLKKVL
;
A
#
# COMPACT_ATOMS: atom_id res chain seq x y z
N MET A 1 44.12 -33.69 -15.07
CA MET A 1 44.30 -32.21 -15.08
C MET A 1 43.93 -31.75 -16.48
N LYS A 2 42.74 -31.19 -16.70
CA LYS A 2 42.33 -29.80 -16.43
C LYS A 2 42.01 -29.18 -17.79
N LYS A 3 40.76 -28.73 -17.91
CA LYS A 3 40.30 -27.58 -18.70
C LYS A 3 40.09 -27.73 -20.22
N VAL A 4 38.79 -27.58 -20.56
CA VAL A 4 38.22 -26.76 -21.64
C VAL A 4 37.89 -27.48 -22.96
N LEU A 5 36.69 -28.03 -22.97
CA LEU A 5 35.73 -28.13 -24.09
C LEU A 5 34.38 -28.02 -23.36
N VAL A 6 33.49 -27.05 -23.55
CA VAL A 6 32.83 -26.59 -24.77
C VAL A 6 32.27 -25.18 -24.51
N LYS A 7 32.63 -24.22 -25.37
CA LYS A 7 31.87 -22.98 -25.63
C LYS A 7 31.53 -23.03 -27.12
N SER A 8 30.29 -23.38 -27.46
CA SER A 8 29.56 -22.99 -28.69
C SER A 8 28.45 -24.00 -28.99
N LEU A 9 27.23 -23.71 -28.54
CA LEU A 9 25.95 -23.89 -29.26
C LEU A 9 24.82 -23.73 -28.23
N ALA A 10 24.21 -22.55 -28.20
CA ALA A 10 22.92 -22.33 -27.54
C ALA A 10 22.14 -21.31 -28.36
N THR A 11 21.71 -21.78 -29.54
CA THR A 11 20.62 -21.20 -30.34
C THR A 11 19.76 -22.38 -30.74
N GLY A 12 18.54 -22.43 -30.21
CA GLY A 12 17.52 -23.41 -30.59
C GLY A 12 17.37 -24.56 -29.60
N ILE A 13 16.39 -24.45 -28.71
CA ILE A 13 15.28 -25.40 -28.47
C ILE A 13 14.63 -24.99 -27.14
N VAL A 14 13.51 -24.27 -27.26
CA VAL A 14 12.46 -24.14 -26.25
C VAL A 14 11.56 -25.37 -26.40
N PHE A 15 11.04 -25.84 -25.27
CA PHE A 15 10.15 -26.98 -25.02
C PHE A 15 10.81 -28.25 -24.45
N LEU A 16 10.14 -28.74 -23.40
CA LEU A 16 10.28 -30.01 -22.67
C LEU A 16 11.18 -30.01 -21.42
N PHE A 17 10.58 -29.69 -20.26
CA PHE A 17 10.80 -30.42 -19.00
C PHE A 17 9.60 -30.22 -18.06
N ILE A 18 8.66 -31.17 -18.09
CA ILE A 18 7.78 -31.50 -16.96
C ILE A 18 8.30 -32.83 -16.42
N GLY A 19 8.43 -32.93 -15.10
CA GLY A 19 8.64 -34.20 -14.40
C GLY A 19 10.02 -34.33 -13.76
N THR A 20 10.13 -33.90 -12.51
CA THR A 20 10.58 -34.71 -11.36
C THR A 20 10.87 -33.78 -10.17
N SER A 21 9.82 -33.41 -9.42
CA SER A 21 9.98 -32.99 -8.03
C SER A 21 10.00 -34.25 -7.16
N VAL A 22 11.05 -34.32 -6.35
CA VAL A 22 11.39 -35.41 -5.43
C VAL A 22 10.31 -35.52 -4.36
N ILE A 23 9.59 -36.64 -4.32
CA ILE A 23 8.74 -37.01 -3.19
C ILE A 23 9.65 -37.43 -2.04
N SER A 24 9.71 -36.62 -0.98
CA SER A 24 10.25 -37.03 0.31
C SER A 24 9.13 -37.15 1.34
N GLY A 25 8.88 -38.38 1.81
CA GLY A 25 8.26 -38.63 3.11
C GLY A 25 6.76 -38.92 3.09
N THR A 26 6.40 -40.18 2.84
CA THR A 26 5.08 -40.73 3.17
C THR A 26 4.86 -40.76 4.68
N GLY A 27 4.17 -39.76 5.20
CA GLY A 27 3.40 -39.88 6.44
C GLY A 27 1.99 -40.32 6.07
N ASN A 28 1.68 -41.61 6.25
CA ASN A 28 0.32 -42.12 6.11
C ASN A 28 -0.59 -41.44 7.15
N VAL A 29 -1.27 -40.38 6.74
CA VAL A 29 -2.48 -39.91 7.43
C VAL A 29 -3.63 -40.68 6.83
N THR A 30 -4.03 -41.74 7.53
CA THR A 30 -5.32 -42.39 7.33
C THR A 30 -6.40 -41.35 7.68
N ILE A 31 -6.89 -40.61 6.69
CA ILE A 31 -8.14 -39.87 6.86
C ILE A 31 -9.23 -40.94 6.93
N GLY A 32 -9.84 -41.06 8.11
CA GLY A 32 -11.04 -41.86 8.31
C GLY A 32 -12.13 -41.38 7.37
N ARG A 33 -12.30 -42.08 6.24
CA ARG A 33 -13.52 -42.03 5.44
C ARG A 33 -14.61 -42.72 6.26
N ASP A 34 -15.40 -41.93 6.97
CA ASP A 34 -16.72 -42.37 7.42
C ASP A 34 -17.75 -41.28 7.06
N ILE A 35 -18.02 -41.17 5.76
CA ILE A 35 -19.29 -40.67 5.25
C ILE A 35 -19.77 -41.75 4.29
N ARG A 36 -20.97 -42.27 4.58
CA ARG A 36 -21.59 -43.38 3.86
C ARG A 36 -21.82 -42.98 2.41
N TYR A 37 -20.92 -43.39 1.51
CA TYR A 37 -21.19 -43.45 0.08
C TYR A 37 -22.26 -44.52 -0.14
N ASN A 38 -23.50 -44.10 -0.38
CA ASN A 38 -24.43 -44.97 -1.08
C ASN A 38 -23.88 -45.16 -2.50
N ASN A 39 -23.72 -46.41 -2.94
CA ASN A 39 -23.36 -46.79 -4.30
C ASN A 39 -24.05 -45.90 -5.35
N LEU A 40 -23.28 -45.11 -6.10
CA LEU A 40 -23.72 -44.48 -7.34
C LEU A 40 -23.02 -45.23 -8.49
N ASP A 41 -23.62 -46.35 -8.91
CA ASP A 41 -23.32 -46.97 -10.21
C ASP A 41 -24.09 -46.17 -11.28
N GLY A 42 -23.63 -44.97 -11.61
CA GLY A 42 -24.25 -44.09 -12.60
C GLY A 42 -24.09 -44.61 -14.03
N ASN A 43 -25.11 -44.41 -14.86
CA ASN A 43 -25.04 -44.75 -16.29
C ASN A 43 -24.18 -43.73 -17.06
N THR A 44 -23.69 -44.13 -18.23
CA THR A 44 -23.05 -43.22 -19.18
C THR A 44 -23.99 -42.87 -20.32
N LEU A 45 -24.26 -41.58 -20.50
CA LEU A 45 -24.97 -41.02 -21.65
C LEU A 45 -23.95 -40.37 -22.60
N TYR A 46 -24.15 -40.51 -23.90
CA TYR A 46 -23.18 -40.09 -24.92
C TYR A 46 -23.75 -38.99 -25.81
N VAL A 47 -22.99 -37.93 -26.06
CA VAL A 47 -23.40 -36.78 -26.87
C VAL A 47 -22.48 -36.59 -28.07
N GLY A 48 -23.04 -36.46 -29.28
CA GLY A 48 -22.34 -36.12 -30.54
C GLY A 48 -21.62 -37.27 -31.27
N GLY A 49 -21.52 -38.46 -30.69
CA GLY A 49 -20.88 -39.61 -31.33
C GLY A 49 -21.74 -40.27 -32.42
N THR A 50 -21.15 -41.17 -33.21
CA THR A 50 -21.90 -41.99 -34.19
C THR A 50 -22.41 -43.28 -33.55
N GLY A 51 -23.73 -43.45 -33.41
CA GLY A 51 -24.33 -44.68 -32.89
C GLY A 51 -25.79 -44.50 -32.44
N PRO A 52 -26.57 -45.58 -32.34
CA PRO A 52 -27.93 -45.51 -31.79
C PRO A 52 -27.90 -45.13 -30.31
N GLY A 53 -28.78 -44.21 -29.90
CA GLY A 53 -28.90 -43.77 -28.49
C GLY A 53 -28.00 -42.60 -28.09
N ASN A 54 -27.20 -42.05 -29.02
CA ASN A 54 -26.44 -40.84 -28.75
C ASN A 54 -27.33 -39.60 -28.89
N TYR A 55 -27.19 -38.68 -27.94
CA TYR A 55 -27.83 -37.38 -27.97
C TYR A 55 -27.08 -36.44 -28.92
N SER A 56 -27.81 -35.55 -29.60
CA SER A 56 -27.20 -34.50 -30.42
C SER A 56 -26.87 -33.23 -29.63
N ARG A 57 -27.52 -33.04 -28.48
CA ARG A 57 -27.40 -31.88 -27.61
C ARG A 57 -27.00 -32.30 -26.21
N ILE A 58 -26.18 -31.48 -25.55
CA ILE A 58 -25.74 -31.73 -24.18
C ILE A 58 -26.92 -31.60 -23.22
N GLN A 59 -27.76 -30.59 -23.42
CA GLN A 59 -28.90 -30.35 -22.52
C GLN A 59 -29.90 -31.52 -22.52
N ASP A 60 -30.19 -32.09 -23.69
CA ASP A 60 -31.11 -33.23 -23.82
C ASP A 60 -30.59 -34.46 -23.03
N ALA A 61 -29.26 -34.69 -23.03
CA ALA A 61 -28.65 -35.76 -22.23
C ALA A 61 -28.73 -35.47 -20.72
N ILE A 62 -28.57 -34.21 -20.29
CA ILE A 62 -28.72 -33.81 -18.88
C ILE A 62 -30.15 -34.03 -18.42
N GLU A 63 -31.14 -33.68 -19.26
CA GLU A 63 -32.55 -33.84 -18.95
C GLU A 63 -32.94 -35.32 -18.73
N ASP A 64 -32.35 -36.24 -19.49
CA ASP A 64 -32.55 -37.69 -19.35
C ASP A 64 -31.70 -38.34 -18.25
N ALA A 65 -30.58 -37.74 -17.85
CA ALA A 65 -29.67 -38.28 -16.84
C ALA A 65 -30.33 -38.40 -15.45
N SER A 66 -29.84 -39.36 -14.67
CA SER A 66 -30.10 -39.52 -13.24
C SER A 66 -28.94 -39.00 -12.40
N ASN A 67 -29.19 -38.79 -11.10
CA ASN A 67 -28.14 -38.40 -10.15
C ASN A 67 -27.00 -39.43 -10.15
N GLY A 68 -25.77 -38.96 -10.28
CA GLY A 68 -24.56 -39.78 -10.35
C GLY A 68 -24.19 -40.27 -11.75
N ASP A 69 -25.00 -40.01 -12.77
CA ASP A 69 -24.68 -40.39 -14.15
C ASP A 69 -23.51 -39.56 -14.71
N MET A 70 -22.84 -40.14 -15.70
CA MET A 70 -21.83 -39.47 -16.51
C MET A 70 -22.39 -39.11 -17.88
N ILE A 71 -22.14 -37.89 -18.34
CA ILE A 71 -22.40 -37.43 -19.69
C ILE A 71 -21.06 -37.26 -20.39
N TYR A 72 -20.78 -38.15 -21.34
CA TYR A 72 -19.58 -38.13 -22.15
C TYR A 72 -19.85 -37.43 -23.49
N VAL A 73 -19.11 -36.36 -23.77
CA VAL A 73 -19.30 -35.50 -24.94
C VAL A 73 -18.13 -35.66 -25.91
N TYR A 74 -18.42 -36.19 -27.10
CA TYR A 74 -17.42 -36.34 -28.16
C TYR A 74 -17.02 -34.99 -28.75
N ASN A 75 -15.92 -34.99 -29.51
CA ASN A 75 -15.40 -33.81 -30.20
C ASN A 75 -16.45 -33.12 -31.09
N GLY A 76 -16.52 -31.79 -30.98
CA GLY A 76 -17.50 -30.99 -31.70
C GLY A 76 -17.68 -29.61 -31.08
N THR A 77 -18.43 -28.75 -31.78
CA THR A 77 -18.86 -27.45 -31.25
C THR A 77 -20.36 -27.48 -30.98
N TYR A 78 -20.71 -27.25 -29.72
CA TYR A 78 -22.07 -27.27 -29.20
C TYR A 78 -22.49 -25.84 -28.90
N TYR A 79 -23.35 -25.28 -29.74
CA TYR A 79 -23.89 -23.92 -29.57
C TYR A 79 -25.06 -23.95 -28.59
N GLU A 80 -24.74 -23.97 -27.30
CA GLU A 80 -25.72 -24.17 -26.23
C GLU A 80 -25.37 -23.32 -24.99
N ASN A 81 -26.39 -23.03 -24.19
CA ASN A 81 -26.24 -22.57 -22.81
C ASN A 81 -26.73 -23.70 -21.91
N VAL A 82 -25.80 -24.42 -21.30
CA VAL A 82 -26.06 -25.66 -20.58
C VAL A 82 -26.41 -25.38 -19.12
N VAL A 83 -27.49 -25.98 -18.63
CA VAL A 83 -27.88 -25.95 -17.22
C VAL A 83 -27.71 -27.33 -16.62
N VAL A 84 -26.81 -27.44 -15.64
CA VAL A 84 -26.55 -28.63 -14.84
C VAL A 84 -27.34 -28.52 -13.54
N ASP A 85 -28.44 -29.27 -13.46
CA ASP A 85 -29.40 -29.28 -12.35
C ASP A 85 -29.40 -30.60 -11.56
N LYS A 86 -28.60 -31.58 -11.98
CA LYS A 86 -28.37 -32.86 -11.29
C LYS A 86 -26.88 -33.07 -10.95
N PRO A 87 -26.55 -33.77 -9.85
CA PRO A 87 -25.18 -34.13 -9.49
C PRO A 87 -24.64 -35.17 -10.48
N ILE A 88 -24.09 -34.71 -11.60
CA ILE A 88 -23.58 -35.55 -12.70
C ILE A 88 -22.11 -35.24 -12.99
N GLU A 89 -21.47 -36.12 -13.73
CA GLU A 89 -20.16 -35.87 -14.34
C GLU A 89 -20.32 -35.48 -15.81
N LEU A 90 -20.14 -34.21 -16.15
CA LEU A 90 -20.09 -33.73 -17.53
C LEU A 90 -18.64 -33.72 -18.00
N ILE A 91 -18.28 -34.65 -18.89
CA ILE A 91 -16.89 -34.90 -19.32
C ILE A 91 -16.79 -34.84 -20.84
N ALA A 92 -15.81 -34.10 -21.33
CA ALA A 92 -15.48 -34.03 -22.75
C ALA A 92 -14.36 -35.01 -23.15
N GLU A 93 -14.39 -35.43 -24.40
CA GLU A 93 -13.35 -36.27 -25.02
C GLU A 93 -11.97 -35.58 -25.04
N ASP A 94 -11.91 -34.31 -25.44
CA ASP A 94 -10.67 -33.53 -25.48
C ASP A 94 -10.97 -32.03 -25.35
N LYS A 95 -10.27 -31.34 -24.44
CA LYS A 95 -10.47 -29.91 -24.16
C LYS A 95 -10.15 -29.00 -25.33
N ASP A 96 -9.27 -29.40 -26.22
CA ASP A 96 -8.85 -28.58 -27.36
C ASP A 96 -9.86 -28.66 -28.52
N THR A 97 -10.74 -29.67 -28.53
CA THR A 97 -11.67 -29.93 -29.66
C THR A 97 -13.14 -30.10 -29.28
N THR A 98 -13.48 -30.31 -28.01
CA THR A 98 -14.87 -30.30 -27.52
C THR A 98 -15.22 -28.95 -26.93
N ILE A 99 -16.03 -28.17 -27.67
CA ILE A 99 -16.31 -26.77 -27.40
C ILE A 99 -17.79 -26.59 -27.04
N ILE A 100 -18.07 -25.93 -25.92
CA ILE A 100 -19.40 -25.36 -25.63
C ILE A 100 -19.33 -23.86 -25.88
N ASP A 101 -20.14 -23.39 -26.83
CA ASP A 101 -20.18 -22.00 -27.28
C ASP A 101 -21.52 -21.35 -26.89
N GLY A 102 -21.48 -20.43 -25.93
CA GLY A 102 -22.67 -19.78 -25.40
C GLY A 102 -23.31 -18.74 -26.32
N SER A 103 -22.75 -18.48 -27.51
CA SER A 103 -23.33 -17.58 -28.53
C SER A 103 -23.64 -16.15 -28.05
N GLY A 104 -23.08 -15.72 -26.92
CA GLY A 104 -23.28 -14.39 -26.33
C GLY A 104 -24.63 -14.15 -25.66
N SER A 105 -25.45 -15.18 -25.44
CA SER A 105 -26.84 -15.07 -24.93
C SER A 105 -26.94 -15.06 -23.40
N ASP A 106 -26.15 -15.89 -22.72
CA ASP A 106 -26.16 -16.09 -21.26
C ASP A 106 -24.77 -16.60 -20.79
N SER A 107 -24.65 -17.08 -19.55
CA SER A 107 -23.52 -17.94 -19.16
C SER A 107 -23.48 -19.20 -20.03
N VAL A 108 -22.28 -19.72 -20.30
CA VAL A 108 -22.13 -20.90 -21.18
C VAL A 108 -22.57 -22.17 -20.44
N ILE A 109 -22.12 -22.34 -19.20
CA ILE A 109 -22.58 -23.40 -18.29
C ILE A 109 -23.08 -22.76 -16.99
N LYS A 110 -24.25 -23.20 -16.51
CA LYS A 110 -24.80 -22.86 -15.19
C LYS A 110 -24.94 -24.12 -14.36
N ILE A 111 -24.35 -24.13 -13.17
CA ILE A 111 -24.46 -25.22 -12.20
C ILE A 111 -25.31 -24.73 -11.03
N ILE A 112 -26.50 -25.31 -10.91
CA ILE A 112 -27.51 -24.95 -9.90
C ILE A 112 -27.81 -26.11 -8.94
N THR A 113 -26.94 -27.12 -8.94
CA THR A 113 -27.03 -28.35 -8.17
C THR A 113 -25.70 -28.66 -7.53
N GLY A 114 -25.69 -29.23 -6.34
CA GLY A 114 -24.44 -29.54 -5.66
C GLY A 114 -23.87 -30.89 -6.08
N GLY A 115 -22.55 -31.01 -6.16
CA GLY A 115 -21.87 -32.28 -6.47
C GLY A 115 -21.69 -32.59 -7.96
N ALA A 116 -21.85 -31.60 -8.85
CA ALA A 116 -21.58 -31.77 -10.27
C ALA A 116 -20.09 -31.60 -10.59
N THR A 117 -19.61 -32.33 -11.61
CA THR A 117 -18.28 -32.17 -12.18
C THR A 117 -18.37 -31.72 -13.64
N VAL A 118 -17.55 -30.74 -14.03
CA VAL A 118 -17.37 -30.33 -15.43
C VAL A 118 -15.90 -30.43 -15.79
N SER A 119 -15.56 -31.26 -16.79
CA SER A 119 -14.17 -31.54 -17.13
C SER A 119 -13.88 -31.66 -18.62
N GLY A 120 -12.71 -31.15 -19.02
CA GLY A 120 -12.13 -31.39 -20.34
C GLY A 120 -12.78 -30.62 -21.49
N PHE A 121 -13.47 -29.50 -21.24
CA PHE A 121 -14.09 -28.69 -22.31
C PHE A 121 -13.29 -27.43 -22.64
N THR A 122 -13.45 -26.91 -23.87
CA THR A 122 -13.33 -25.47 -24.13
C THR A 122 -14.70 -24.80 -23.93
N ILE A 123 -14.76 -23.75 -23.12
CA ILE A 123 -15.97 -23.03 -22.71
C ILE A 123 -15.84 -21.55 -23.07
N GLN A 124 -16.65 -21.06 -24.01
CA GLN A 124 -16.45 -19.73 -24.60
C GLN A 124 -17.73 -18.97 -24.97
N ASN A 125 -17.56 -17.68 -25.25
CA ASN A 125 -18.58 -16.78 -25.78
C ASN A 125 -19.83 -16.59 -24.88
N SER A 126 -19.62 -16.39 -23.58
CA SER A 126 -20.71 -15.93 -22.69
C SER A 126 -21.28 -14.56 -23.09
N LYS A 127 -22.44 -14.21 -22.52
CA LYS A 127 -23.01 -12.86 -22.56
C LYS A 127 -22.04 -11.81 -21.99
N ASN A 128 -22.09 -10.60 -22.54
CA ASN A 128 -21.43 -9.41 -21.97
C ASN A 128 -22.24 -8.90 -20.79
N SER A 129 -21.91 -9.37 -19.59
CA SER A 129 -22.57 -9.01 -18.34
C SER A 129 -21.63 -9.34 -17.19
N SER A 130 -21.58 -8.48 -16.17
CA SER A 130 -20.84 -8.74 -14.92
C SER A 130 -21.39 -9.95 -14.14
N THR A 131 -22.59 -10.41 -14.45
CA THR A 131 -23.23 -11.57 -13.85
C THR A 131 -23.22 -12.82 -14.73
N ALA A 132 -22.70 -12.72 -15.96
CA ALA A 132 -22.53 -13.87 -16.84
C ALA A 132 -21.10 -14.41 -16.73
N ALA A 133 -20.90 -15.68 -17.07
CA ALA A 133 -19.58 -16.30 -17.05
C ALA A 133 -19.46 -17.43 -18.09
N GLY A 134 -18.23 -17.88 -18.33
CA GLY A 134 -18.01 -19.18 -18.95
C GLY A 134 -18.68 -20.27 -18.10
N VAL A 135 -18.35 -20.32 -16.82
CA VAL A 135 -19.00 -21.21 -15.84
C VAL A 135 -19.57 -20.39 -14.69
N TYR A 136 -20.88 -20.47 -14.48
CA TYR A 136 -21.57 -19.85 -13.35
C TYR A 136 -22.03 -20.92 -12.36
N ILE A 137 -21.74 -20.73 -11.07
CA ILE A 137 -22.04 -21.70 -10.01
C ILE A 137 -22.82 -21.01 -8.88
N ASN A 138 -23.98 -21.56 -8.54
CA ASN A 138 -24.82 -21.15 -7.41
C ASN A 138 -25.29 -22.39 -6.64
N SER A 139 -24.33 -23.23 -6.27
CA SER A 139 -24.52 -24.48 -5.54
C SER A 139 -23.19 -25.00 -4.97
N ASP A 140 -23.28 -25.87 -3.96
CA ASP A 140 -22.15 -26.33 -3.17
C ASP A 140 -21.47 -27.58 -3.75
N GLY A 141 -20.17 -27.76 -3.48
CA GLY A 141 -19.52 -29.06 -3.68
C GLY A 141 -19.26 -29.46 -5.13
N ASN A 142 -19.16 -28.50 -6.06
CA ASN A 142 -18.93 -28.77 -7.47
C ASN A 142 -17.43 -28.77 -7.83
N ALA A 143 -17.07 -29.46 -8.90
CA ALA A 143 -15.69 -29.53 -9.39
C ALA A 143 -15.59 -29.07 -10.86
N ILE A 144 -14.81 -28.03 -11.12
CA ILE A 144 -14.48 -27.53 -12.45
C ILE A 144 -13.01 -27.84 -12.73
N THR A 145 -12.75 -28.83 -13.59
CA THR A 145 -11.40 -29.40 -13.71
C THR A 145 -10.89 -29.53 -15.13
N GLY A 146 -9.63 -29.15 -15.40
CA GLY A 146 -8.99 -29.47 -16.68
C GLY A 146 -9.59 -28.78 -17.92
N ASN A 147 -10.35 -27.70 -17.76
CA ASN A 147 -11.03 -27.00 -18.86
C ASN A 147 -10.17 -25.86 -19.44
N ILE A 148 -10.50 -25.44 -20.66
CA ILE A 148 -10.09 -24.15 -21.24
C ILE A 148 -11.28 -23.21 -21.18
N ILE A 149 -11.23 -22.18 -20.34
CA ILE A 149 -12.34 -21.23 -20.14
C ILE A 149 -11.90 -19.88 -20.69
N ALA A 150 -12.32 -19.57 -21.92
CA ALA A 150 -11.72 -18.49 -22.67
C ALA A 150 -12.69 -17.66 -23.49
N ARG A 151 -12.32 -16.39 -23.72
CA ARG A 151 -13.06 -15.44 -24.58
C ARG A 151 -14.52 -15.27 -24.17
N ASN A 152 -14.79 -15.37 -22.87
CA ASN A 152 -16.10 -15.04 -22.32
C ASN A 152 -16.19 -13.53 -22.16
N LYS A 153 -17.35 -12.95 -22.51
CA LYS A 153 -17.61 -11.52 -22.30
C LYS A 153 -18.03 -11.21 -20.86
N GLY A 154 -18.22 -12.25 -20.06
CA GLY A 154 -18.35 -12.23 -18.60
C GLY A 154 -17.02 -12.59 -17.91
N SER A 155 -17.09 -13.03 -16.66
CA SER A 155 -15.95 -13.67 -15.98
C SER A 155 -15.67 -15.06 -16.57
N GLY A 156 -14.48 -15.61 -16.35
CA GLY A 156 -14.21 -17.01 -16.70
C GLY A 156 -15.08 -17.94 -15.88
N ILE A 157 -14.89 -17.90 -14.56
CA ILE A 157 -15.71 -18.61 -13.57
C ILE A 157 -16.31 -17.59 -12.61
N TYR A 158 -17.61 -17.70 -12.33
CA TYR A 158 -18.27 -16.91 -11.30
C TYR A 158 -19.04 -17.82 -10.34
N ILE A 159 -18.66 -17.81 -9.06
CA ILE A 159 -19.35 -18.52 -7.98
C ILE A 159 -19.96 -17.50 -7.03
N THR A 160 -21.23 -17.68 -6.68
CA THR A 160 -21.91 -16.83 -5.70
C THR A 160 -22.67 -17.64 -4.66
N SER A 161 -22.63 -17.19 -3.40
CA SER A 161 -23.40 -17.76 -2.29
C SER A 161 -23.27 -19.29 -2.14
N SER A 162 -22.09 -19.84 -2.42
CA SER A 162 -21.87 -21.29 -2.52
C SER A 162 -20.57 -21.74 -1.87
N SER A 163 -20.53 -22.94 -1.31
CA SER A 163 -19.39 -23.43 -0.53
C SER A 163 -18.77 -24.72 -1.08
N ASN A 164 -17.55 -25.02 -0.67
CA ASN A 164 -16.88 -26.32 -0.94
C ASN A 164 -16.68 -26.64 -2.43
N ASN A 165 -16.60 -25.61 -3.29
CA ASN A 165 -16.35 -25.80 -4.72
C ASN A 165 -14.84 -25.98 -4.99
N VAL A 166 -14.50 -26.72 -6.05
CA VAL A 166 -13.12 -26.98 -6.48
C VAL A 166 -12.94 -26.50 -7.91
N ILE A 167 -11.93 -25.66 -8.12
CA ILE A 167 -11.49 -25.16 -9.43
C ILE A 167 -10.04 -25.59 -9.59
N SER A 168 -9.78 -26.60 -10.43
CA SER A 168 -8.42 -27.14 -10.55
C SER A 168 -7.93 -27.47 -11.96
N GLY A 169 -6.66 -27.21 -12.24
CA GLY A 169 -6.04 -27.61 -13.51
C GLY A 169 -6.62 -26.93 -14.76
N ASN A 170 -7.33 -25.80 -14.62
CA ASN A 170 -7.96 -25.10 -15.73
C ASN A 170 -7.01 -24.08 -16.37
N VAL A 171 -7.20 -23.82 -17.66
CA VAL A 171 -6.62 -22.68 -18.38
C VAL A 171 -7.71 -21.64 -18.57
N ILE A 172 -7.65 -20.56 -17.79
CA ILE A 172 -8.66 -19.51 -17.76
C ILE A 172 -8.03 -18.27 -18.40
N THR A 173 -8.51 -17.86 -19.57
CA THR A 173 -7.77 -16.83 -20.35
C THR A 173 -8.63 -15.94 -21.23
N LYS A 174 -8.25 -14.66 -21.38
CA LYS A 174 -8.92 -13.72 -22.31
C LYS A 174 -10.42 -13.57 -22.04
N ASN A 175 -10.82 -13.72 -20.78
CA ASN A 175 -12.16 -13.36 -20.33
C ASN A 175 -12.20 -11.85 -20.07
N TYR A 176 -13.36 -11.24 -20.35
CA TYR A 176 -13.50 -9.79 -20.34
C TYR A 176 -13.46 -9.21 -18.93
N TYR A 177 -14.07 -9.88 -17.94
CA TYR A 177 -14.03 -9.48 -16.54
C TYR A 177 -12.92 -10.23 -15.77
N ASP A 178 -13.24 -10.83 -14.62
CA ASP A 178 -12.29 -11.61 -13.81
C ASP A 178 -12.02 -12.98 -14.44
N GLY A 179 -10.84 -13.55 -14.18
CA GLY A 179 -10.59 -14.97 -14.42
C GLY A 179 -11.51 -15.83 -13.57
N ILE A 180 -11.39 -15.69 -12.25
CA ILE A 180 -12.24 -16.34 -11.25
C ILE A 180 -12.80 -15.28 -10.30
N HIS A 181 -14.12 -15.24 -10.14
CA HIS A 181 -14.83 -14.38 -9.21
C HIS A 181 -15.56 -15.23 -8.17
N LEU A 182 -15.30 -15.02 -6.89
CA LEU A 182 -16.08 -15.58 -5.78
C LEU A 182 -16.77 -14.46 -4.98
N GLU A 183 -18.08 -14.56 -4.81
CA GLU A 183 -18.86 -13.68 -3.92
C GLU A 183 -19.55 -14.52 -2.83
N SER A 184 -19.27 -14.22 -1.56
CA SER A 184 -19.87 -14.91 -0.41
C SER A 184 -19.79 -16.43 -0.49
N SER A 185 -18.65 -16.95 -0.96
CA SER A 185 -18.50 -18.35 -1.36
C SER A 185 -17.33 -19.05 -0.64
N PRO A 186 -17.49 -19.42 0.65
CA PRO A 186 -16.39 -19.90 1.48
C PRO A 186 -15.97 -21.34 1.17
N TYR A 187 -14.82 -21.75 1.70
CA TYR A 187 -14.28 -23.13 1.55
C TYR A 187 -14.07 -23.56 0.09
N THR A 188 -13.90 -22.61 -0.83
CA THR A 188 -13.56 -22.93 -2.22
C THR A 188 -12.07 -23.25 -2.34
N THR A 189 -11.70 -24.19 -3.21
CA THR A 189 -10.30 -24.51 -3.52
C THR A 189 -10.01 -24.14 -4.96
N ILE A 190 -9.02 -23.28 -5.17
CA ILE A 190 -8.52 -22.82 -6.48
C ILE A 190 -7.07 -23.27 -6.59
N THR A 191 -6.79 -24.30 -7.39
CA THR A 191 -5.44 -24.87 -7.45
C THR A 191 -4.97 -25.31 -8.83
N GLU A 192 -3.67 -25.19 -9.10
CA GLU A 192 -3.04 -25.65 -10.35
C GLU A 192 -3.66 -25.02 -11.63
N ASN A 193 -4.25 -23.83 -11.53
CA ASN A 193 -4.83 -23.14 -12.69
C ASN A 193 -3.80 -22.21 -13.35
N ILE A 194 -3.93 -22.03 -14.68
CA ILE A 194 -3.25 -20.98 -15.44
C ILE A 194 -4.28 -19.88 -15.73
N ILE A 195 -4.08 -18.69 -15.16
CA ILE A 195 -5.03 -17.57 -15.18
C ILE A 195 -4.37 -16.38 -15.87
N SER A 196 -4.85 -15.98 -17.06
CA SER A 196 -4.05 -15.07 -17.90
C SER A 196 -4.81 -14.17 -18.88
N ASN A 197 -4.22 -13.00 -19.14
CA ASN A 197 -4.65 -12.05 -20.17
C ASN A 197 -6.12 -11.62 -20.02
N HIS A 198 -6.59 -11.41 -18.80
CA HIS A 198 -7.91 -10.82 -18.53
C HIS A 198 -7.86 -9.31 -18.76
N SER A 199 -8.85 -8.77 -19.47
CA SER A 199 -8.79 -7.39 -19.97
C SER A 199 -10.15 -6.68 -19.98
N TYR A 200 -10.58 -6.17 -18.82
CA TYR A 200 -11.54 -5.08 -18.74
C TYR A 200 -10.80 -3.76 -18.55
N THR A 201 -10.87 -2.89 -19.56
CA THR A 201 -10.32 -1.54 -19.48
C THR A 201 -11.45 -0.53 -19.55
N VAL A 202 -12.03 -0.17 -18.40
CA VAL A 202 -12.80 1.08 -18.30
C VAL A 202 -12.32 1.82 -17.06
N TYR A 203 -11.55 2.88 -17.30
CA TYR A 203 -11.32 3.93 -16.31
C TYR A 203 -12.65 4.68 -16.10
N GLN A 204 -13.37 4.35 -15.03
CA GLN A 204 -14.31 5.30 -14.45
C GLN A 204 -13.75 5.74 -13.10
N SER A 205 -13.54 7.05 -12.99
CA SER A 205 -13.50 7.79 -11.74
C SER A 205 -14.53 7.22 -10.76
N VAL A 206 -14.06 6.76 -9.60
CA VAL A 206 -14.80 6.10 -8.49
C VAL A 206 -15.44 4.72 -8.79
N GLY A 207 -14.61 3.71 -9.06
CA GLY A 207 -14.98 2.29 -8.97
C GLY A 207 -13.76 1.36 -8.99
N VAL A 208 -13.82 0.21 -8.31
CA VAL A 208 -12.77 -0.83 -8.37
C VAL A 208 -12.71 -1.37 -9.82
N PRO A 209 -11.53 -1.47 -10.45
CA PRO A 209 -11.42 -2.02 -11.81
C PRO A 209 -12.03 -3.43 -11.89
N LEU A 210 -12.75 -3.75 -12.96
CA LEU A 210 -13.51 -5.01 -13.08
C LEU A 210 -12.78 -6.10 -13.89
N SER A 211 -11.46 -6.31 -13.69
CA SER A 211 -10.77 -7.44 -14.31
C SER A 211 -9.52 -7.86 -13.55
N HIS A 212 -9.68 -8.88 -12.73
CA HIS A 212 -8.63 -9.50 -11.93
C HIS A 212 -8.32 -10.92 -12.40
N GLY A 213 -7.19 -11.49 -11.95
CA GLY A 213 -6.96 -12.92 -12.07
C GLY A 213 -7.96 -13.72 -11.21
N VAL A 214 -7.85 -13.54 -9.89
CA VAL A 214 -8.74 -14.07 -8.86
C VAL A 214 -9.26 -12.92 -8.00
N TYR A 215 -10.58 -12.78 -7.96
CA TYR A 215 -11.28 -11.81 -7.12
C TYR A 215 -12.13 -12.52 -6.08
N LEU A 216 -11.85 -12.30 -4.79
CA LEU A 216 -12.60 -12.84 -3.67
C LEU A 216 -13.29 -11.72 -2.91
N LYS A 217 -14.62 -11.75 -2.85
CA LYS A 217 -15.43 -10.85 -2.03
C LYS A 217 -16.19 -11.64 -0.97
N GLU A 218 -16.05 -11.22 0.29
CA GLU A 218 -16.78 -11.79 1.44
C GLU A 218 -16.67 -13.34 1.54
N SER A 219 -15.56 -13.89 1.04
CA SER A 219 -15.36 -15.34 0.92
C SER A 219 -14.27 -15.79 1.87
N SER A 220 -14.60 -16.67 2.80
CA SER A 220 -13.66 -17.11 3.85
C SER A 220 -13.16 -18.54 3.64
N HIS A 221 -12.06 -18.91 4.30
CA HIS A 221 -11.54 -20.29 4.29
C HIS A 221 -11.25 -20.85 2.89
N THR A 222 -11.02 -19.97 1.90
CA THR A 222 -10.70 -20.35 0.53
C THR A 222 -9.21 -20.62 0.41
N THR A 223 -8.86 -21.68 -0.31
CA THR A 223 -7.48 -22.03 -0.65
C THR A 223 -7.19 -21.58 -2.08
N VAL A 224 -6.13 -20.80 -2.28
CA VAL A 224 -5.60 -20.40 -3.58
C VAL A 224 -4.15 -20.88 -3.64
N SER A 225 -3.88 -22.03 -4.25
CA SER A 225 -2.55 -22.61 -4.23
C SER A 225 -2.04 -23.12 -5.57
N ASP A 226 -0.74 -22.96 -5.81
CA ASP A 226 -0.05 -23.52 -6.97
C ASP A 226 -0.65 -23.06 -8.31
N ASN A 227 -1.24 -21.86 -8.36
CA ASN A 227 -1.74 -21.26 -9.59
C ASN A 227 -0.67 -20.39 -10.26
N THR A 228 -0.75 -20.27 -11.58
CA THR A 228 0.10 -19.41 -12.39
C THR A 228 -0.71 -18.25 -12.96
N PHE A 229 -0.36 -17.01 -12.59
CA PHE A 229 -0.98 -15.78 -13.05
C PHE A 229 -0.08 -15.10 -14.10
N ILE A 230 -0.64 -14.67 -15.23
CA ILE A 230 0.14 -14.13 -16.35
C ILE A 230 -0.57 -12.96 -17.04
N ASN A 231 0.07 -11.78 -17.09
CA ASN A 231 -0.36 -10.61 -17.87
C ASN A 231 -1.82 -10.18 -17.64
N ASN A 232 -2.30 -10.16 -16.40
CA ASN A 232 -3.63 -9.57 -16.12
C ASN A 232 -3.48 -8.05 -15.90
N ILE A 233 -4.44 -7.25 -16.39
CA ILE A 233 -4.28 -5.79 -16.53
C ILE A 233 -4.45 -5.02 -15.21
N ASN A 234 -5.22 -5.56 -14.25
CA ASN A 234 -5.35 -5.00 -12.89
C ASN A 234 -4.78 -6.00 -11.87
N TYR A 235 -5.38 -6.11 -10.68
CA TYR A 235 -4.85 -7.01 -9.66
C TYR A 235 -4.94 -8.49 -10.03
N ASP A 236 -3.86 -9.24 -9.78
CA ASP A 236 -3.84 -10.68 -10.05
C ASP A 236 -4.63 -11.42 -8.99
N ALA A 237 -4.41 -11.08 -7.72
CA ALA A 237 -5.18 -11.60 -6.60
C ALA A 237 -5.69 -10.45 -5.73
N MET A 238 -7.01 -10.26 -5.71
CA MET A 238 -7.65 -9.23 -4.88
C MET A 238 -8.64 -9.87 -3.90
N PHE A 239 -8.41 -9.61 -2.61
CA PHE A 239 -9.21 -10.18 -1.53
C PHE A 239 -9.89 -9.07 -0.72
N ILE A 240 -11.21 -8.93 -0.88
CA ILE A 240 -12.04 -7.91 -0.23
C ILE A 240 -12.93 -8.58 0.82
N LEU A 241 -12.88 -8.06 2.05
CA LEU A 241 -13.72 -8.53 3.18
C LEU A 241 -13.68 -10.06 3.37
N SER A 242 -12.57 -10.68 2.95
CA SER A 242 -12.35 -12.11 2.96
C SER A 242 -11.42 -12.46 4.12
N SER A 243 -11.54 -13.66 4.69
CA SER A 243 -10.79 -14.03 5.91
C SER A 243 -10.38 -15.50 5.89
N TYR A 244 -9.36 -15.86 6.68
CA TYR A 244 -8.87 -17.25 6.80
C TYR A 244 -8.45 -17.89 5.47
N LEU A 245 -7.96 -17.08 4.53
CA LEU A 245 -7.47 -17.59 3.24
C LEU A 245 -6.13 -18.31 3.41
N MET A 246 -5.94 -19.36 2.61
CA MET A 246 -4.65 -20.04 2.43
C MET A 246 -4.15 -19.75 1.02
N VAL A 247 -3.13 -18.92 0.88
CA VAL A 247 -2.60 -18.47 -0.41
C VAL A 247 -1.14 -18.90 -0.50
N THR A 248 -0.87 -20.00 -1.21
CA THR A 248 0.46 -20.63 -1.15
C THR A 248 0.96 -21.18 -2.48
N GLY A 249 2.26 -21.04 -2.77
CA GLY A 249 2.85 -21.69 -3.95
C GLY A 249 2.46 -21.05 -5.29
N ASN A 250 1.79 -19.89 -5.29
CA ASN A 250 1.38 -19.24 -6.53
C ASN A 250 2.53 -18.47 -7.16
N THR A 251 2.55 -18.42 -8.49
CA THR A 251 3.52 -17.65 -9.27
C THR A 251 2.82 -16.61 -10.13
N PHE A 252 3.30 -15.39 -10.07
CA PHE A 252 2.82 -14.23 -10.83
C PHE A 252 3.91 -13.83 -11.83
N SER A 253 3.55 -13.58 -13.08
CA SER A 253 4.49 -13.28 -14.16
C SER A 253 4.02 -12.13 -15.01
N ASN A 254 4.87 -11.12 -15.19
CA ASN A 254 4.58 -9.91 -15.98
C ASN A 254 3.25 -9.21 -15.59
N SER A 255 2.75 -9.47 -14.40
CA SER A 255 1.62 -8.79 -13.75
C SER A 255 1.68 -9.12 -12.25
N SER A 256 1.29 -8.11 -11.47
CA SER A 256 0.35 -8.14 -10.35
C SER A 256 0.51 -9.12 -9.17
N GLY A 257 0.26 -8.61 -7.96
CA GLY A 257 0.57 -9.23 -6.66
C GLY A 257 -0.69 -9.58 -5.86
N ILE A 258 -0.64 -9.41 -4.54
CA ILE A 258 -1.77 -9.70 -3.64
C ILE A 258 -2.25 -8.43 -2.94
N LEU A 259 -3.46 -7.97 -3.29
CA LEU A 259 -4.12 -6.88 -2.59
C LEU A 259 -5.11 -7.40 -1.52
N LEU A 260 -4.98 -6.90 -0.30
CA LEU A 260 -5.91 -7.14 0.81
C LEU A 260 -6.74 -5.88 1.10
N SER A 261 -8.04 -6.07 1.38
CA SER A 261 -8.94 -4.98 1.78
C SER A 261 -10.01 -5.42 2.78
N GLY A 262 -10.38 -4.51 3.68
CA GLY A 262 -11.38 -4.74 4.73
C GLY A 262 -10.88 -4.35 6.14
N GLY A 263 -11.69 -4.64 7.15
CA GLY A 263 -11.32 -4.46 8.57
C GLY A 263 -10.21 -5.41 9.07
N LEU A 264 -9.72 -5.18 10.29
CA LEU A 264 -8.58 -5.88 10.91
C LEU A 264 -8.61 -7.42 10.75
N LEU A 265 -9.77 -8.05 10.94
CA LEU A 265 -9.94 -9.50 10.80
C LEU A 265 -9.54 -10.01 9.40
N HIS A 266 -9.83 -9.24 8.36
CA HIS A 266 -9.52 -9.53 6.95
C HIS A 266 -8.05 -9.28 6.60
N TRP A 267 -7.22 -8.91 7.57
CA TRP A 267 -5.78 -8.74 7.38
C TRP A 267 -5.00 -9.77 8.17
N ILE A 268 -5.46 -10.15 9.37
CA ILE A 268 -4.65 -10.94 10.32
C ILE A 268 -4.97 -12.45 10.31
N THR A 269 -5.93 -12.90 9.50
CA THR A 269 -6.39 -14.30 9.50
C THR A 269 -5.77 -15.17 8.40
N HIS A 270 -5.15 -14.58 7.38
CA HIS A 270 -4.63 -15.30 6.22
C HIS A 270 -3.32 -16.03 6.49
N THR A 271 -3.05 -17.08 5.75
CA THR A 271 -1.72 -17.68 5.56
C THR A 271 -1.31 -17.40 4.12
N ILE A 272 -0.32 -16.53 3.93
CA ILE A 272 0.21 -16.15 2.62
C ILE A 272 1.70 -16.45 2.61
N GLU A 273 2.10 -17.54 1.95
CA GLU A 273 3.46 -18.07 2.03
C GLU A 273 3.91 -18.66 0.69
N ASN A 274 5.21 -18.59 0.40
CA ASN A 274 5.79 -19.21 -0.82
C ASN A 274 5.12 -18.75 -2.12
N ASN A 275 4.75 -17.47 -2.22
CA ASN A 275 4.25 -16.87 -3.45
C ASN A 275 5.33 -15.99 -4.07
N TYR A 276 5.39 -15.95 -5.41
CA TYR A 276 6.50 -15.32 -6.13
C TYR A 276 6.02 -14.47 -7.30
N ILE A 277 6.54 -13.25 -7.42
CA ILE A 277 6.41 -12.40 -8.61
C ILE A 277 7.74 -12.45 -9.35
N ASP A 278 7.74 -12.91 -10.60
CA ASP A 278 8.94 -13.05 -11.44
C ASP A 278 10.14 -13.71 -10.73
N ASN A 279 9.85 -14.77 -9.95
CA ASN A 279 10.79 -15.53 -9.11
C ASN A 279 11.32 -14.81 -7.85
N LYS A 280 10.79 -13.65 -7.49
CA LYS A 280 11.08 -12.96 -6.22
C LYS A 280 9.93 -13.16 -5.22
N PRO A 281 10.22 -13.33 -3.92
CA PRO A 281 9.20 -13.62 -2.91
C PRO A 281 8.27 -12.44 -2.61
N ILE A 282 6.99 -12.75 -2.40
CA ILE A 282 6.04 -11.89 -1.70
C ILE A 282 6.20 -12.12 -0.19
N TYR A 283 6.46 -11.06 0.57
CA TYR A 283 6.58 -11.13 2.02
C TYR A 283 5.32 -10.64 2.72
N TYR A 284 4.58 -11.56 3.33
CA TYR A 284 3.45 -11.25 4.20
C TYR A 284 3.79 -11.47 5.67
N TYR A 285 3.60 -10.44 6.50
CA TYR A 285 3.78 -10.52 7.94
C TYR A 285 2.50 -10.14 8.67
N LYS A 286 2.11 -10.94 9.66
CA LYS A 286 0.94 -10.69 10.52
C LYS A 286 1.29 -10.68 11.99
N ASN A 287 0.82 -9.68 12.73
CA ASN A 287 1.01 -9.56 14.19
C ASN A 287 2.48 -9.69 14.63
N LYS A 288 3.40 -9.08 13.89
CA LYS A 288 4.85 -9.14 14.14
C LYS A 288 5.38 -7.79 14.58
N ASN A 289 6.57 -7.81 15.17
CA ASN A 289 7.24 -6.62 15.67
C ASN A 289 8.76 -6.66 15.40
N GLY A 290 9.35 -5.54 14.99
CA GLY A 290 10.81 -5.36 15.00
C GLY A 290 11.60 -6.08 13.90
N ILE A 291 10.97 -6.41 12.77
CA ILE A 291 11.61 -7.17 11.68
C ILE A 291 12.14 -6.23 10.60
N THR A 292 13.31 -6.55 10.04
CA THR A 292 13.80 -5.93 8.80
C THR A 292 13.41 -6.82 7.63
N VAL A 293 12.73 -6.26 6.64
CA VAL A 293 12.27 -7.01 5.46
C VAL A 293 13.47 -7.37 4.57
N PRO A 294 13.56 -8.61 4.05
CA PRO A 294 14.63 -9.00 3.14
C PRO A 294 14.68 -8.17 1.85
N SER A 295 15.89 -7.97 1.32
CA SER A 295 16.14 -7.07 0.17
C SER A 295 15.64 -7.59 -1.19
N ASP A 296 15.33 -8.89 -1.26
CA ASP A 296 14.85 -9.59 -2.46
C ASP A 296 13.31 -9.58 -2.60
N ALA A 297 12.61 -8.87 -1.71
CA ALA A 297 11.16 -8.70 -1.77
C ALA A 297 10.68 -8.22 -3.16
N ALA A 298 9.69 -8.90 -3.70
CA ALA A 298 8.92 -8.44 -4.85
C ALA A 298 7.72 -7.58 -4.42
N GLU A 299 7.15 -7.92 -3.27
CA GLU A 299 6.03 -7.23 -2.65
C GLU A 299 6.13 -7.41 -1.13
N VAL A 300 5.70 -6.40 -0.38
CA VAL A 300 5.70 -6.41 1.08
C VAL A 300 4.31 -6.10 1.60
N ILE A 301 3.71 -7.03 2.35
CA ILE A 301 2.40 -6.88 2.96
C ILE A 301 2.52 -7.00 4.48
N LEU A 302 2.22 -5.92 5.20
CA LEU A 302 2.18 -5.90 6.66
C LEU A 302 0.73 -5.85 7.15
N ALA A 303 0.35 -6.82 7.97
CA ALA A 303 -0.94 -6.88 8.65
C ALA A 303 -0.77 -6.77 10.17
N ASN A 304 -1.19 -5.63 10.74
CA ASN A 304 -1.07 -5.37 12.17
C ASN A 304 0.35 -5.55 12.72
N CYS A 305 1.33 -4.95 12.05
CA CYS A 305 2.75 -5.06 12.39
C CYS A 305 3.34 -3.76 12.90
N GLN A 306 4.41 -3.86 13.70
CA GLN A 306 5.04 -2.69 14.33
C GLN A 306 6.56 -2.68 14.27
N ASN A 307 7.17 -1.49 14.25
CA ASN A 307 8.63 -1.32 14.30
C ASN A 307 9.39 -2.06 13.19
N PHE A 308 8.78 -2.25 12.02
CA PHE A 308 9.46 -2.84 10.86
C PHE A 308 10.41 -1.85 10.20
N LYS A 309 11.42 -2.40 9.54
CA LYS A 309 12.30 -1.67 8.61
C LYS A 309 12.12 -2.25 7.21
N ILE A 310 11.58 -1.44 6.31
CA ILE A 310 11.40 -1.75 4.89
C ILE A 310 12.34 -0.80 4.14
N GLN A 311 13.57 -1.24 3.90
CA GLN A 311 14.64 -0.34 3.47
C GLN A 311 15.52 -0.94 2.38
N ASN A 312 16.02 -0.07 1.48
CA ASN A 312 16.92 -0.44 0.38
C ASN A 312 16.34 -1.49 -0.59
N LEU A 313 15.01 -1.51 -0.75
CA LEU A 313 14.35 -2.38 -1.72
C LEU A 313 14.35 -1.74 -3.10
N SER A 314 14.49 -2.56 -4.14
CA SER A 314 14.24 -2.18 -5.52
C SER A 314 13.10 -3.05 -6.06
N ILE A 315 11.91 -2.49 -6.03
CA ILE A 315 10.67 -3.16 -6.43
C ILE A 315 10.23 -2.57 -7.77
N SER A 316 10.06 -3.44 -8.75
CA SER A 316 9.58 -3.07 -10.07
C SER A 316 8.77 -4.19 -10.69
N GLY A 317 7.66 -3.86 -11.35
CA GLY A 317 6.66 -4.84 -11.76
C GLY A 317 5.81 -5.31 -10.57
N GLY A 318 4.54 -5.64 -10.81
CA GLY A 318 3.58 -6.01 -9.77
C GLY A 318 2.48 -4.97 -9.54
N ASP A 319 1.50 -5.30 -8.70
CA ASP A 319 0.40 -4.40 -8.34
C ASP A 319 0.87 -3.41 -7.30
N VAL A 320 1.00 -3.86 -6.05
CA VAL A 320 1.34 -3.02 -4.91
C VAL A 320 2.74 -3.36 -4.46
N ALA A 321 3.63 -2.38 -4.41
CA ALA A 321 5.00 -2.66 -3.97
C ALA A 321 5.07 -2.88 -2.45
N ILE A 322 4.50 -1.95 -1.68
CA ILE A 322 4.50 -2.00 -0.21
C ILE A 322 3.10 -1.66 0.31
N LEU A 323 2.46 -2.63 0.95
CA LEU A 323 1.11 -2.55 1.51
C LEU A 323 1.13 -2.69 3.04
N LEU A 324 0.62 -1.69 3.75
CA LEU A 324 0.49 -1.68 5.21
C LEU A 324 -0.99 -1.61 5.59
N GLY A 325 -1.47 -2.58 6.37
CA GLY A 325 -2.79 -2.56 7.01
C GLY A 325 -2.66 -2.61 8.52
N PHE A 326 -3.34 -1.72 9.23
CA PHE A 326 -3.40 -1.68 10.70
C PHE A 326 -2.03 -1.63 11.39
N SER A 327 -1.00 -1.12 10.71
CA SER A 327 0.41 -1.23 11.13
C SER A 327 0.98 0.11 11.58
N SER A 328 1.89 0.13 12.55
CA SER A 328 2.39 1.38 13.15
C SER A 328 3.87 1.39 13.51
N ASN A 329 4.46 2.58 13.62
CA ASN A 329 5.88 2.75 14.00
C ASN A 329 6.87 2.08 13.03
N ASN A 330 6.48 1.87 11.77
CA ASN A 330 7.35 1.26 10.77
C ASN A 330 8.16 2.34 10.03
N ILE A 331 9.36 1.97 9.57
CA ILE A 331 10.25 2.82 8.78
C ILE A 331 10.30 2.25 7.36
N ILE A 332 9.84 3.04 6.40
CA ILE A 332 9.90 2.75 4.96
C ILE A 332 10.89 3.75 4.36
N SER A 333 12.13 3.34 4.08
CA SER A 333 13.11 4.30 3.59
C SER A 333 14.12 3.78 2.58
N ASP A 334 14.63 4.70 1.76
CA ASP A 334 15.71 4.38 0.82
C ASP A 334 15.30 3.30 -0.21
N ASN A 335 14.00 3.16 -0.50
CA ASN A 335 13.49 2.23 -1.50
C ASN A 335 13.34 2.89 -2.87
N THR A 336 13.51 2.11 -3.93
CA THR A 336 13.21 2.50 -5.31
C THR A 336 12.02 1.68 -5.80
N ILE A 337 10.91 2.34 -6.13
CA ILE A 337 9.66 1.73 -6.54
C ILE A 337 9.28 2.26 -7.92
N SER A 338 9.07 1.36 -8.89
CA SER A 338 8.70 1.80 -10.23
C SER A 338 7.94 0.79 -11.08
N ASN A 339 7.15 1.28 -12.05
CA ASN A 339 6.38 0.42 -12.98
C ASN A 339 5.49 -0.58 -12.21
N VAL A 340 4.74 -0.07 -11.23
CA VAL A 340 3.78 -0.83 -10.41
C VAL A 340 2.41 -0.15 -10.46
N LEU A 341 1.35 -0.87 -10.12
CA LEU A 341 0.01 -0.28 -10.02
C LEU A 341 -0.08 0.70 -8.84
N ASP A 342 0.29 0.30 -7.62
CA ASP A 342 0.36 1.16 -6.44
C ASP A 342 1.76 1.10 -5.80
N GLY A 343 2.22 2.25 -5.30
CA GLY A 343 3.55 2.37 -4.72
C GLY A 343 3.60 1.90 -3.26
N ILE A 344 3.46 2.84 -2.34
CA ILE A 344 3.46 2.62 -0.89
C ILE A 344 2.06 2.92 -0.35
N PHE A 345 1.28 1.88 -0.09
CA PHE A 345 -0.13 2.02 0.30
C PHE A 345 -0.33 1.74 1.80
N LEU A 346 -0.79 2.74 2.57
CA LEU A 346 -1.15 2.59 3.98
C LEU A 346 -2.67 2.64 4.18
N ILE A 347 -3.21 1.61 4.84
CA ILE A 347 -4.61 1.46 5.21
C ILE A 347 -4.69 1.36 6.74
N ALA A 348 -5.36 2.31 7.39
CA ALA A 348 -5.51 2.37 8.85
C ALA A 348 -4.18 2.17 9.62
N SER A 349 -3.08 2.68 9.07
CA SER A 349 -1.70 2.43 9.52
C SER A 349 -1.02 3.73 9.95
N ASP A 350 -1.09 4.02 11.25
CA ASP A 350 -0.66 5.31 11.81
C ASP A 350 0.78 5.28 12.35
N TYR A 351 1.39 6.46 12.58
CA TYR A 351 2.73 6.59 13.21
C TYR A 351 3.89 5.97 12.42
N ASN A 352 3.79 5.88 11.10
CA ASN A 352 4.86 5.38 10.24
C ASN A 352 5.73 6.52 9.69
N THR A 353 6.99 6.21 9.40
CA THR A 353 7.95 7.13 8.76
C THR A 353 8.28 6.64 7.36
N ILE A 354 7.95 7.43 6.35
CA ILE A 354 8.19 7.17 4.93
C ILE A 354 9.22 8.19 4.46
N SER A 355 10.47 7.79 4.23
CA SER A 355 11.52 8.76 3.92
C SER A 355 12.55 8.33 2.88
N ARG A 356 13.05 9.27 2.07
CA ARG A 356 14.12 9.00 1.08
C ARG A 356 13.78 7.88 0.09
N ASN A 357 12.49 7.65 -0.20
CA ASN A 357 12.08 6.73 -1.24
C ASN A 357 12.05 7.45 -2.59
N ASN A 358 12.34 6.72 -3.66
CA ASN A 358 12.21 7.17 -5.05
C ASN A 358 11.07 6.39 -5.71
N VAL A 359 9.94 7.04 -5.96
CA VAL A 359 8.70 6.45 -6.48
C VAL A 359 8.37 7.08 -7.82
N TYR A 360 8.37 6.28 -8.90
CA TYR A 360 8.13 6.79 -10.24
C TYR A 360 7.46 5.79 -11.18
N ASN A 361 6.79 6.27 -12.24
CA ASN A 361 6.03 5.42 -13.17
C ASN A 361 5.00 4.52 -12.47
N VAL A 362 4.30 5.03 -11.44
CA VAL A 362 3.18 4.33 -10.80
C VAL A 362 1.88 4.67 -11.53
N TYR A 363 1.05 3.66 -11.80
CA TYR A 363 -0.19 3.80 -12.58
C TYR A 363 -1.40 4.26 -11.76
N GLY A 364 -1.52 3.70 -10.56
CA GLY A 364 -2.55 3.96 -9.58
C GLY A 364 -2.08 5.00 -8.59
N ASN A 365 -1.97 4.62 -7.32
CA ASN A 365 -1.83 5.58 -6.23
C ASN A 365 -0.43 5.42 -5.62
N PRO A 366 0.47 6.41 -5.78
CA PRO A 366 1.85 6.25 -5.35
C PRO A 366 1.94 6.17 -3.82
N LEU A 367 1.08 6.92 -3.11
CA LEU A 367 0.92 6.88 -1.66
C LEU A 367 -0.52 7.18 -1.26
N PHE A 368 -1.15 6.32 -0.45
CA PHE A 368 -2.29 6.73 0.40
C PHE A 368 -1.85 6.69 1.85
N SER A 369 -2.14 7.74 2.60
CA SER A 369 -1.65 7.86 3.97
C SER A 369 -2.77 7.70 4.98
N SER A 370 -2.45 7.10 6.12
CA SER A 370 -3.33 7.09 7.29
C SER A 370 -3.02 8.31 8.17
N SER A 371 -3.37 8.33 9.44
CA SER A 371 -3.13 9.49 10.31
C SER A 371 -1.77 9.43 11.02
N ASN A 372 -1.28 10.56 11.51
CA ASN A 372 -0.07 10.63 12.35
C ASN A 372 1.22 10.09 11.69
N ASN A 373 1.33 10.13 10.37
CA ASN A 373 2.52 9.66 9.65
C ASN A 373 3.48 10.82 9.31
N THR A 374 4.74 10.47 9.09
CA THR A 374 5.76 11.41 8.61
C THR A 374 6.24 10.97 7.23
N VAL A 375 6.04 11.82 6.22
CA VAL A 375 6.49 11.59 4.84
C VAL A 375 7.55 12.63 4.50
N SER A 376 8.80 12.21 4.33
CA SER A 376 9.90 13.18 4.20
C SER A 376 11.02 12.83 3.24
N HIS A 377 11.52 13.82 2.51
CA HIS A 377 12.66 13.65 1.61
C HIS A 377 12.46 12.56 0.54
N ASN A 378 11.21 12.28 0.15
CA ASN A 378 10.93 11.35 -0.95
C ASN A 378 11.00 12.09 -2.28
N ILE A 379 11.40 11.36 -3.32
CA ILE A 379 11.31 11.81 -4.71
C ILE A 379 10.13 11.05 -5.33
N ILE A 380 9.10 11.77 -5.73
CA ILE A 380 7.85 11.23 -6.27
C ILE A 380 7.65 11.89 -7.63
N LYS A 381 7.81 11.12 -8.71
CA LYS A 381 7.85 11.73 -10.03
C LYS A 381 7.36 10.85 -11.16
N ASP A 382 6.98 11.47 -12.27
CA ASP A 382 6.65 10.75 -13.51
C ASP A 382 5.56 9.67 -13.27
N ASN A 383 4.65 9.90 -12.31
CA ASN A 383 3.52 9.01 -12.04
C ASN A 383 2.32 9.41 -12.91
N ILE A 384 1.48 8.44 -13.27
CA ILE A 384 0.39 8.65 -14.22
C ILE A 384 -0.76 9.45 -13.63
N ARG A 385 -0.96 9.36 -12.30
CA ARG A 385 -1.95 10.12 -11.56
C ARG A 385 -1.27 11.16 -10.69
N TYR A 386 -1.85 11.46 -9.52
CA TYR A 386 -1.28 12.38 -8.57
C TYR A 386 0.05 11.87 -8.00
N GLY A 387 0.89 12.78 -7.50
CA GLY A 387 2.15 12.43 -6.86
C GLY A 387 1.94 11.79 -5.47
N LEU A 388 1.36 12.54 -4.53
CA LEU A 388 1.07 12.06 -3.17
C LEU A 388 -0.39 12.31 -2.82
N GLY A 389 -1.06 11.31 -2.23
CA GLY A 389 -2.46 11.41 -1.81
C GLY A 389 -2.68 11.30 -0.31
N LEU A 390 -3.48 12.21 0.25
CA LEU A 390 -4.10 12.12 1.58
C LEU A 390 -5.61 11.92 1.40
N TRP A 391 -6.15 10.77 1.82
CA TRP A 391 -7.51 10.36 1.49
C TRP A 391 -8.28 9.87 2.72
N TYR A 392 -9.52 10.32 2.85
CA TYR A 392 -10.48 9.79 3.83
C TYR A 392 -9.98 9.91 5.28
N SER A 393 -9.90 11.14 5.78
CA SER A 393 -9.51 11.45 7.15
C SER A 393 -8.05 11.11 7.50
N SER A 394 -7.14 11.20 6.53
CA SER A 394 -5.69 11.14 6.72
C SER A 394 -5.19 12.39 7.45
N SER A 395 -5.37 12.45 8.77
CA SER A 395 -5.16 13.68 9.54
C SER A 395 -3.87 13.63 10.36
N ASN A 396 -3.36 14.79 10.78
CA ASN A 396 -2.16 14.90 11.62
C ASN A 396 -0.88 14.33 10.97
N ASN A 397 -0.77 14.35 9.64
CA ASN A 397 0.44 13.95 8.95
C ASN A 397 1.43 15.12 8.81
N THR A 398 2.71 14.80 8.78
CA THR A 398 3.79 15.76 8.49
C THR A 398 4.46 15.37 7.17
N ILE A 399 4.29 16.20 6.15
CA ILE A 399 4.83 16.01 4.80
C ILE A 399 5.88 17.09 4.57
N TYR A 400 7.17 16.73 4.56
CA TYR A 400 8.21 17.73 4.42
C TYR A 400 9.46 17.35 3.63
N GLY A 401 10.07 18.32 2.95
CA GLY A 401 11.30 18.09 2.20
C GLY A 401 11.15 17.17 0.98
N ASN A 402 9.92 16.87 0.54
CA ASN A 402 9.69 15.97 -0.60
C ASN A 402 9.84 16.73 -1.93
N THR A 403 10.29 16.02 -2.96
CA THR A 403 10.31 16.50 -4.35
C THR A 403 9.23 15.77 -5.13
N ILE A 404 8.18 16.49 -5.53
CA ILE A 404 6.99 15.95 -6.19
C ILE A 404 6.85 16.60 -7.57
N ILE A 405 7.24 15.89 -8.63
CA ILE A 405 7.40 16.52 -9.96
C ILE A 405 6.88 15.68 -11.13
N ASN A 406 6.40 16.32 -12.19
CA ASN A 406 6.02 15.66 -13.44
C ASN A 406 4.95 14.55 -13.28
N ASN A 407 3.99 14.72 -12.38
CA ASN A 407 2.90 13.75 -12.23
C ASN A 407 1.70 14.14 -13.11
N GLY A 408 0.91 13.15 -13.55
CA GLY A 408 -0.17 13.30 -14.54
C GLY A 408 -1.49 13.85 -13.99
N GLU A 409 -1.63 14.00 -12.67
CA GLU A 409 -2.71 14.78 -12.02
C GLU A 409 -2.05 15.80 -11.07
N ASP A 410 -2.64 16.09 -9.90
CA ASP A 410 -2.04 17.00 -8.93
C ASP A 410 -0.70 16.49 -8.34
N GLY A 411 0.18 17.40 -7.94
CA GLY A 411 1.37 17.02 -7.17
C GLY A 411 0.98 16.37 -5.84
N LEU A 412 0.24 17.10 -5.01
CA LEU A 412 -0.27 16.65 -3.72
C LEU A 412 -1.80 16.81 -3.66
N PHE A 413 -2.53 15.71 -3.56
CA PHE A 413 -3.97 15.71 -3.46
C PHE A 413 -4.43 15.43 -2.02
N ILE A 414 -5.26 16.30 -1.46
CA ILE A 414 -5.78 16.21 -0.08
C ILE A 414 -7.30 16.14 -0.13
N TYR A 415 -7.86 15.04 0.38
CA TYR A 415 -9.28 14.76 0.37
C TYR A 415 -9.82 14.41 1.75
N GLU A 416 -10.80 15.18 2.23
CA GLU A 416 -11.45 15.02 3.55
C GLU A 416 -10.45 14.79 4.70
N SER A 417 -9.35 15.56 4.72
CA SER A 417 -8.20 15.34 5.63
C SER A 417 -7.75 16.65 6.29
N CYS A 418 -7.51 16.61 7.60
CA CYS A 418 -7.33 17.81 8.42
C CYS A 418 -6.04 17.79 9.27
N TYR A 419 -5.63 18.94 9.81
CA TYR A 419 -4.51 19.06 10.74
C TYR A 419 -3.16 18.53 10.19
N ASN A 420 -2.98 18.54 8.87
CA ASN A 420 -1.73 18.13 8.24
C ASN A 420 -0.77 19.32 8.14
N THR A 421 0.53 19.04 8.24
CA THR A 421 1.60 20.01 8.01
C THR A 421 2.33 19.65 6.73
N ILE A 422 2.30 20.55 5.74
CA ILE A 422 2.97 20.40 4.45
C ILE A 422 4.03 21.49 4.36
N ALA A 423 5.29 21.12 4.55
CA ALA A 423 6.37 22.09 4.70
C ALA A 423 7.59 21.81 3.83
N VAL A 424 8.21 22.83 3.23
CA VAL A 424 9.53 22.68 2.58
C VAL A 424 9.54 21.64 1.46
N ASN A 425 8.42 21.45 0.76
CA ASN A 425 8.33 20.57 -0.39
C ASN A 425 8.61 21.34 -1.68
N THR A 426 9.21 20.66 -2.66
CA THR A 426 9.34 21.14 -4.04
C THR A 426 8.30 20.44 -4.89
N ILE A 427 7.30 21.18 -5.38
CA ILE A 427 6.15 20.63 -6.11
C ILE A 427 6.02 21.33 -7.46
N LYS A 428 6.39 20.64 -8.54
CA LYS A 428 6.55 21.30 -9.86
C LYS A 428 6.14 20.48 -11.07
N ASN A 429 5.76 21.16 -12.15
CA ASN A 429 5.49 20.54 -13.46
C ASN A 429 4.45 19.40 -13.40
N ASN A 430 3.48 19.45 -12.49
CA ASN A 430 2.39 18.49 -12.49
C ASN A 430 1.30 18.93 -13.47
N GLU A 431 0.59 17.98 -14.08
CA GLU A 431 -0.38 18.24 -15.15
C GLU A 431 -1.69 18.89 -14.65
N GLU A 432 -1.92 18.91 -13.33
CA GLU A 432 -2.99 19.68 -12.68
C GLU A 432 -2.43 20.69 -11.66
N SER A 433 -2.94 20.74 -10.43
CA SER A 433 -2.45 21.68 -9.42
C SER A 433 -1.17 21.17 -8.74
N GLY A 434 -0.38 22.08 -8.17
CA GLY A 434 0.70 21.67 -7.26
C GLY A 434 0.12 20.98 -6.03
N ILE A 435 -0.80 21.64 -5.33
CA ILE A 435 -1.55 21.08 -4.21
C ILE A 435 -3.05 21.32 -4.42
N GLU A 436 -3.89 20.30 -4.31
CA GLU A 436 -5.34 20.46 -4.25
C GLU A 436 -5.89 20.03 -2.88
N GLU A 437 -6.61 20.93 -2.22
CA GLU A 437 -7.43 20.65 -1.04
C GLU A 437 -8.90 20.54 -1.42
N TYR A 438 -9.37 19.30 -1.55
CA TYR A 438 -10.70 18.96 -2.05
C TYR A 438 -11.58 18.41 -0.92
N SER A 439 -12.69 19.09 -0.66
CA SER A 439 -13.76 18.64 0.27
C SER A 439 -13.32 18.54 1.73
N LYS A 440 -13.84 19.45 2.57
CA LYS A 440 -13.72 19.42 4.05
C LYS A 440 -12.27 19.22 4.56
N CYS A 441 -11.29 19.80 3.89
CA CYS A 441 -9.92 19.83 4.36
C CYS A 441 -9.72 21.07 5.22
N SER A 442 -9.47 20.92 6.52
CA SER A 442 -9.42 22.04 7.46
C SER A 442 -8.23 21.96 8.41
N HIS A 443 -7.81 23.13 8.88
CA HIS A 443 -6.69 23.27 9.82
C HIS A 443 -5.38 22.66 9.32
N ASN A 444 -5.19 22.56 8.00
CA ASN A 444 -3.90 22.21 7.42
C ASN A 444 -2.99 23.44 7.42
N THR A 445 -1.68 23.22 7.60
CA THR A 445 -0.65 24.26 7.50
C THR A 445 0.24 23.96 6.31
N ILE A 446 0.32 24.91 5.37
CA ILE A 446 1.11 24.80 4.14
C ILE A 446 2.12 25.94 4.12
N SER A 447 3.40 25.63 4.33
CA SER A 447 4.44 26.67 4.44
C SER A 447 5.81 26.28 3.93
N GLY A 448 6.63 27.24 3.51
CA GLY A 448 7.99 26.97 3.02
C GLY A 448 8.04 26.13 1.74
N ASN A 449 6.93 25.91 1.02
CA ASN A 449 6.94 25.07 -0.18
C ASN A 449 7.33 25.90 -1.41
N THR A 450 8.06 25.28 -2.34
CA THR A 450 8.26 25.84 -3.68
C THR A 450 7.32 25.15 -4.65
N ILE A 451 6.32 25.89 -5.12
CA ILE A 451 5.21 25.41 -5.96
C ILE A 451 5.29 26.13 -7.30
N ALA A 452 5.72 25.42 -8.34
CA ALA A 452 6.06 26.07 -9.61
C ALA A 452 5.65 25.30 -10.85
N ASP A 453 5.33 26.03 -11.92
CA ASP A 453 5.13 25.49 -13.27
C ASP A 453 4.06 24.36 -13.32
N ASN A 454 3.07 24.37 -12.42
CA ASN A 454 1.94 23.42 -12.46
C ASN A 454 0.83 23.96 -13.38
N ALA A 455 0.15 23.05 -14.08
CA ALA A 455 -0.69 23.38 -15.24
C ALA A 455 -2.14 23.79 -14.94
N ASP A 456 -2.61 23.73 -13.69
CA ASP A 456 -3.89 24.34 -13.24
C ASP A 456 -3.67 25.46 -12.19
N TYR A 457 -3.24 25.13 -10.98
CA TYR A 457 -2.94 26.16 -9.96
C TYR A 457 -1.71 25.75 -9.16
N GLY A 458 -1.06 26.70 -8.50
CA GLY A 458 -0.08 26.34 -7.46
C GLY A 458 -0.78 25.62 -6.31
N ILE A 459 -1.76 26.29 -5.70
CA ILE A 459 -2.67 25.68 -4.72
C ILE A 459 -4.13 25.96 -5.10
N LYS A 460 -4.97 24.93 -5.03
CA LYS A 460 -6.41 25.00 -5.25
C LYS A 460 -7.19 24.53 -4.03
N VAL A 461 -8.05 25.37 -3.47
CA VAL A 461 -8.83 25.08 -2.25
C VAL A 461 -10.33 25.16 -2.53
N THR A 462 -11.05 24.06 -2.35
CA THR A 462 -12.45 23.92 -2.77
C THR A 462 -13.32 23.12 -1.79
N TRP A 463 -14.64 23.21 -1.95
CA TRP A 463 -15.64 22.35 -1.29
C TRP A 463 -15.60 22.37 0.25
N SER A 464 -15.69 23.56 0.85
CA SER A 464 -15.72 23.73 2.31
C SER A 464 -14.43 23.33 3.02
N SER A 465 -13.29 23.42 2.32
CA SER A 465 -11.96 23.33 2.90
C SER A 465 -11.57 24.69 3.50
N ASN A 466 -11.90 24.89 4.78
CA ASN A 466 -11.74 26.17 5.48
C ASN A 466 -10.71 26.07 6.61
N ASP A 467 -10.31 27.23 7.14
CA ASP A 467 -9.42 27.36 8.30
C ASP A 467 -8.03 26.75 8.09
N ASN A 468 -7.58 26.71 6.83
CA ASN A 468 -6.21 26.36 6.48
C ASN A 468 -5.31 27.60 6.55
N PHE A 469 -4.03 27.35 6.83
CA PHE A 469 -3.03 28.38 7.05
C PHE A 469 -1.89 28.23 6.03
N ILE A 470 -1.86 29.12 5.05
CA ILE A 470 -1.04 29.02 3.84
C ILE A 470 -0.12 30.24 3.80
N HIS A 471 1.14 30.09 4.19
CA HIS A 471 2.03 31.23 4.37
C HIS A 471 3.49 30.85 4.09
N HIS A 472 4.32 31.81 3.71
CA HIS A 472 5.74 31.58 3.40
C HIS A 472 6.01 30.54 2.30
N ASN A 473 5.17 30.45 1.27
CA ASN A 473 5.42 29.61 0.10
C ASN A 473 5.92 30.44 -1.09
N ASN A 474 6.65 29.79 -2.01
CA ASN A 474 7.05 30.36 -3.30
C ASN A 474 6.12 29.87 -4.41
N PHE A 475 5.30 30.76 -4.95
CA PHE A 475 4.44 30.49 -6.11
C PHE A 475 5.07 31.03 -7.39
N VAL A 476 5.50 30.12 -8.28
CA VAL A 476 6.28 30.50 -9.47
C VAL A 476 5.64 29.96 -10.75
N ASN A 477 5.11 30.86 -11.60
CA ASN A 477 4.62 30.53 -12.94
C ASN A 477 3.59 29.39 -13.02
N ASN A 478 2.70 29.24 -12.04
CA ASN A 478 1.58 28.31 -12.18
C ASN A 478 0.48 28.94 -13.05
N THR A 479 -0.22 28.14 -13.86
CA THR A 479 -1.17 28.64 -14.85
C THR A 479 -2.51 27.91 -14.78
N PRO A 480 -3.68 28.58 -14.90
CA PRO A 480 -3.84 30.00 -15.20
C PRO A 480 -3.46 30.98 -14.09
N ASP A 481 -3.52 30.58 -12.81
CA ASP A 481 -3.24 31.46 -11.67
C ASP A 481 -2.35 30.76 -10.63
N ASN A 482 -1.60 31.53 -9.84
CA ASN A 482 -0.74 30.98 -8.80
C ASN A 482 -1.53 30.29 -7.67
N ALA A 483 -2.74 30.76 -7.36
CA ALA A 483 -3.62 30.12 -6.40
C ALA A 483 -5.09 30.41 -6.69
N ARG A 484 -5.96 29.48 -6.28
CA ARG A 484 -7.41 29.66 -6.30
C ARG A 484 -8.04 29.13 -5.02
N ASP A 485 -8.83 29.98 -4.37
CA ASP A 485 -9.48 29.67 -3.10
C ASP A 485 -10.92 30.21 -3.11
N VAL A 486 -11.88 29.29 -3.12
CA VAL A 486 -13.32 29.60 -3.05
C VAL A 486 -13.89 29.42 -1.63
N CYS A 487 -13.03 29.14 -0.66
CA CYS A 487 -13.36 28.87 0.74
C CYS A 487 -12.87 30.02 1.65
N SER A 488 -12.79 29.81 2.96
CA SER A 488 -12.30 30.79 3.94
C SER A 488 -10.98 30.31 4.56
N ASN A 489 -9.84 30.86 4.11
CA ASN A 489 -8.51 30.47 4.59
C ASN A 489 -7.61 31.70 4.79
N SER A 490 -6.52 31.51 5.54
CA SER A 490 -5.52 32.56 5.79
C SER A 490 -4.30 32.34 4.89
N TRP A 491 -3.89 33.40 4.20
CA TRP A 491 -2.81 33.39 3.19
C TRP A 491 -1.57 34.20 3.60
N ASP A 492 -1.50 34.60 4.88
CA ASP A 492 -0.36 35.32 5.45
C ASP A 492 -0.29 35.12 6.98
N ASP A 493 0.90 35.22 7.55
CA ASP A 493 1.15 35.16 9.00
C ASP A 493 1.16 36.57 9.63
N GLY A 494 0.32 37.47 9.10
CA GLY A 494 0.24 38.86 9.51
C GLY A 494 1.62 39.54 9.44
N ILE A 495 2.04 40.13 10.56
CA ILE A 495 3.31 40.88 10.66
C ILE A 495 4.57 40.05 10.40
N PHE A 496 4.46 38.72 10.34
CA PHE A 496 5.57 37.83 10.06
C PHE A 496 5.74 37.55 8.56
N GLY A 497 4.81 38.02 7.72
CA GLY A 497 4.90 37.94 6.26
C GLY A 497 3.94 36.92 5.64
N GLY A 498 3.80 37.03 4.33
CA GLY A 498 2.97 36.18 3.50
C GLY A 498 3.76 35.25 2.59
N ASN A 499 3.21 34.99 1.42
CA ASN A 499 3.78 34.17 0.38
C ASN A 499 4.52 35.03 -0.66
N TYR A 500 5.44 34.42 -1.39
CA TYR A 500 6.03 35.00 -2.60
C TYR A 500 5.22 34.62 -3.83
N TRP A 501 4.97 35.59 -4.70
CA TRP A 501 4.17 35.45 -5.91
C TRP A 501 4.96 35.98 -7.10
N SER A 502 5.27 35.10 -8.06
CA SER A 502 6.04 35.44 -9.27
C SER A 502 5.39 36.52 -10.17
N ASP A 503 4.08 36.71 -10.05
CA ASP A 503 3.28 37.69 -10.78
C ASP A 503 2.97 38.96 -9.97
N TYR A 504 3.43 39.05 -8.72
CA TYR A 504 3.25 40.23 -7.88
C TYR A 504 4.30 41.30 -8.20
N ASN A 505 3.82 42.53 -8.37
CA ASN A 505 4.64 43.69 -8.75
C ASN A 505 4.42 44.89 -7.80
N GLY A 506 3.95 44.64 -6.58
CA GLY A 506 3.72 45.70 -5.59
C GLY A 506 5.02 46.29 -5.03
N GLU A 507 4.89 47.44 -4.38
CA GLU A 507 6.02 48.20 -3.81
C GLU A 507 6.06 48.06 -2.28
N ASP A 508 7.26 48.17 -1.70
CA ASP A 508 7.48 48.34 -0.25
C ASP A 508 7.85 49.80 0.02
N LEU A 509 6.84 50.61 0.36
CA LEU A 509 6.99 52.04 0.63
C LEU A 509 7.44 52.31 2.06
N ASN A 510 7.19 51.36 2.97
CA ASN A 510 7.43 51.53 4.40
C ASN A 510 8.80 50.96 4.84
N GLY A 511 9.43 50.13 4.00
CA GLY A 511 10.74 49.53 4.17
C GLY A 511 10.77 48.32 5.12
N ASP A 512 9.64 47.65 5.35
CA ASP A 512 9.54 46.48 6.23
C ASP A 512 9.86 45.15 5.53
N GLY A 513 10.07 45.17 4.21
CA GLY A 513 10.41 44.02 3.38
C GLY A 513 9.21 43.31 2.75
N PHE A 514 7.98 43.75 3.01
CA PHE A 514 6.76 43.20 2.41
C PHE A 514 6.12 44.19 1.44
N GLY A 515 5.35 43.67 0.49
CA GLY A 515 4.56 44.52 -0.40
C GLY A 515 3.38 45.17 0.33
N ASP A 516 3.20 46.49 0.15
CA ASP A 516 2.13 47.25 0.81
C ASP A 516 0.74 47.04 0.16
N GLU A 517 0.69 46.52 -1.08
CA GLU A 517 -0.56 46.16 -1.75
C GLU A 517 -0.88 44.67 -1.55
N PRO A 518 -2.04 44.28 -0.98
CA PRO A 518 -2.39 42.88 -0.81
C PRO A 518 -2.49 42.12 -2.14
N TYR A 519 -1.99 40.88 -2.18
CA TYR A 519 -2.22 39.97 -3.30
C TYR A 519 -3.58 39.29 -3.14
N VAL A 520 -4.47 39.46 -4.13
CA VAL A 520 -5.83 38.89 -4.10
C VAL A 520 -5.82 37.46 -4.62
N ILE A 521 -6.38 36.52 -3.86
CA ILE A 521 -6.47 35.12 -4.27
C ILE A 521 -7.71 34.92 -5.14
N ALA A 522 -7.55 34.29 -6.30
CA ALA A 522 -8.63 34.09 -7.26
C ALA A 522 -9.77 33.21 -6.71
N GLY A 523 -11.00 33.47 -7.12
CA GLY A 523 -12.19 32.64 -6.85
C GLY A 523 -13.02 33.02 -5.62
N GLY A 524 -12.45 33.75 -4.66
CA GLY A 524 -13.10 34.11 -3.41
C GLY A 524 -12.75 35.54 -2.94
N ASN A 525 -12.76 35.75 -1.62
CA ASN A 525 -12.43 37.04 -0.99
C ASN A 525 -11.11 37.00 -0.20
N ASN A 526 -10.36 35.89 -0.29
CA ASN A 526 -9.10 35.74 0.43
C ASN A 526 -8.00 36.58 -0.21
N LYS A 527 -7.04 36.99 0.61
CA LYS A 527 -5.90 37.80 0.19
C LYS A 527 -4.72 37.50 1.10
N ASP A 528 -3.53 37.66 0.53
CA ASP A 528 -2.28 37.76 1.26
C ASP A 528 -2.00 39.25 1.48
N CYS A 529 -2.03 39.68 2.73
CA CYS A 529 -1.86 41.10 3.09
C CYS A 529 -0.40 41.52 3.18
N TYR A 530 0.56 40.58 3.18
CA TYR A 530 1.98 40.85 3.33
C TYR A 530 2.81 40.07 2.31
N PRO A 531 2.58 40.26 0.98
CA PRO A 531 3.29 39.50 -0.04
C PRO A 531 4.81 39.73 0.04
N GLN A 532 5.57 38.66 -0.10
CA GLN A 532 7.03 38.73 -0.16
C GLN A 532 7.46 39.32 -1.51
N LEU A 533 8.41 40.26 -1.50
CA LEU A 533 8.92 40.89 -2.72
C LEU A 533 9.95 40.02 -3.47
N THR A 534 10.57 39.07 -2.77
CA THR A 534 11.58 38.17 -3.33
C THR A 534 11.24 36.73 -2.98
N PRO A 535 11.66 35.75 -3.81
CA PRO A 535 11.54 34.35 -3.48
C PRO A 535 12.13 34.05 -2.10
N ILE A 536 11.38 33.32 -1.29
CA ILE A 536 11.77 32.86 0.04
C ILE A 536 12.84 31.79 -0.13
N ASP A 537 13.98 31.94 0.55
CA ASP A 537 14.98 30.88 0.62
C ASP A 537 14.51 29.86 1.66
N ILE A 538 14.28 28.62 1.22
CA ILE A 538 13.75 27.53 2.06
C ILE A 538 14.87 26.59 2.56
N SER A 539 16.13 27.05 2.49
CA SER A 539 17.28 26.30 2.95
C SER A 539 17.23 26.12 4.47
N PRO A 540 17.44 24.89 4.99
CA PRO A 540 17.42 24.67 6.43
C PRO A 540 18.57 25.39 7.13
N PRO A 541 18.44 25.61 8.45
CA PRO A 541 19.57 26.09 9.25
C PRO A 541 20.75 25.13 9.18
N GLU A 542 21.94 25.69 9.32
CA GLU A 542 23.16 24.89 9.44
C GLU A 542 23.07 23.92 10.62
N LYS A 543 23.82 22.82 10.53
CA LYS A 543 23.92 21.86 11.65
C LYS A 543 24.39 22.60 12.92
N PRO A 544 23.66 22.53 14.05
CA PRO A 544 24.04 23.23 15.25
C PRO A 544 25.40 22.81 15.77
N ALA A 545 26.10 23.75 16.41
CA ALA A 545 27.34 23.46 17.09
C ALA A 545 27.12 22.37 18.14
N LYS A 546 28.11 21.50 18.32
CA LYS A 546 28.12 20.52 19.42
C LYS A 546 27.79 21.23 20.74
N PRO A 547 26.82 20.72 21.53
CA PRO A 547 26.47 21.33 22.79
C PRO A 547 27.68 21.52 23.70
N SER A 548 27.71 22.63 24.43
CA SER A 548 28.77 22.98 25.38
C SER A 548 28.17 23.09 26.79
N GLY A 549 28.82 22.49 27.78
CA GLY A 549 28.35 22.49 29.16
C GLY A 549 29.06 21.46 30.03
N THR A 550 28.44 21.08 31.15
CA THR A 550 29.04 20.14 32.11
C THR A 550 29.05 18.71 31.56
N THR A 551 30.21 18.06 31.49
CA THR A 551 30.34 16.66 31.01
C THR A 551 30.39 15.61 32.12
N SER A 552 30.43 16.03 33.38
CA SER A 552 30.36 15.13 34.53
C SER A 552 29.63 15.76 35.72
N GLY A 553 28.74 15.03 36.36
CA GLY A 553 27.87 15.58 37.40
C GLY A 553 27.31 14.57 38.40
N LYS A 554 26.42 15.05 39.27
CA LYS A 554 25.58 14.26 40.17
C LYS A 554 24.13 14.21 39.66
N PRO A 555 23.41 13.09 39.86
CA PRO A 555 21.97 13.02 39.64
C PRO A 555 21.20 14.08 40.45
N ARG A 556 20.03 14.48 39.94
CA ARG A 556 19.07 15.44 40.52
C ARG A 556 19.58 16.88 40.65
N LYS A 557 20.80 17.16 40.19
CA LYS A 557 21.30 18.52 40.01
C LYS A 557 20.99 18.99 38.59
N GLU A 558 20.61 20.25 38.46
CA GLU A 558 20.37 20.90 37.17
C GLU A 558 21.68 21.44 36.58
N TYR A 559 21.82 21.34 35.27
CA TYR A 559 22.96 21.82 34.50
C TYR A 559 22.49 22.64 33.31
N ILE A 560 23.27 23.65 32.93
CA ILE A 560 23.04 24.51 31.77
C ILE A 560 23.95 24.05 30.63
N TYR A 561 23.39 24.04 29.42
CA TYR A 561 24.11 23.78 28.18
C TYR A 561 23.84 24.88 27.17
N THR A 562 24.79 25.15 26.30
CA THR A 562 24.69 26.13 25.22
C THR A 562 24.97 25.52 23.86
N THR A 563 24.39 26.11 22.82
CA THR A 563 24.73 25.87 21.42
C THR A 563 24.39 27.12 20.60
N ASN A 564 24.74 27.12 19.32
CA ASN A 564 24.26 28.06 18.33
C ASN A 564 24.23 27.38 16.95
N THR A 565 23.51 28.01 16.03
CA THR A 565 23.61 27.77 14.60
C THR A 565 23.23 29.03 13.84
N THR A 566 23.56 29.08 12.56
CA THR A 566 23.13 30.12 11.63
C THR A 566 22.18 29.53 10.61
N ASP A 567 21.18 30.31 10.23
CA ASP A 567 20.45 30.07 9.00
C ASP A 567 21.17 30.73 7.81
N PRO A 568 21.34 30.03 6.67
CA PRO A 568 21.93 30.60 5.45
C PRO A 568 21.32 31.93 4.98
N ASN A 569 20.01 32.13 5.21
CA ASN A 569 19.29 33.32 4.76
C ASN A 569 19.13 34.38 5.87
N GLY A 570 19.58 34.08 7.10
CA GLY A 570 19.47 34.96 8.27
C GLY A 570 18.18 34.80 9.08
N ASP A 571 17.32 33.85 8.73
CA ASP A 571 16.06 33.56 9.41
C ASP A 571 16.26 33.25 10.89
N LYS A 572 15.21 33.53 11.66
CA LYS A 572 15.21 33.16 13.07
C LYS A 572 15.11 31.65 13.24
N VAL A 573 15.81 31.14 14.25
CA VAL A 573 16.01 29.71 14.46
C VAL A 573 15.39 29.25 15.78
N TYR A 574 14.70 28.11 15.74
CA TYR A 574 14.25 27.34 16.89
C TYR A 574 15.21 26.17 17.18
N TYR A 575 15.34 25.78 18.45
CA TYR A 575 16.23 24.70 18.89
C TYR A 575 15.47 23.62 19.66
N LYS A 576 15.74 22.35 19.36
CA LYS A 576 15.22 21.19 20.10
C LYS A 576 16.35 20.36 20.68
N TRP A 577 16.36 20.21 22.00
CA TRP A 577 17.35 19.45 22.75
C TRP A 577 16.87 18.03 23.01
N ASP A 578 17.70 17.03 22.72
CA ASP A 578 17.58 15.64 23.18
C ASP A 578 18.62 15.41 24.27
N TRP A 579 18.14 15.06 25.47
CA TRP A 579 18.97 14.95 26.67
C TRP A 579 19.58 13.56 26.88
N GLY A 580 19.33 12.61 25.97
CA GLY A 580 19.86 11.25 26.02
C GLY A 580 19.24 10.35 27.09
N ASP A 581 18.23 10.82 27.82
CA ASP A 581 17.47 10.05 28.83
C ASP A 581 16.02 9.75 28.40
N GLY A 582 15.72 9.94 27.12
CA GLY A 582 14.40 9.79 26.54
C GLY A 582 13.51 11.04 26.64
N THR A 583 14.03 12.16 27.15
CA THR A 583 13.30 13.44 27.21
C THR A 583 13.86 14.47 26.23
N THR A 584 13.00 15.40 25.78
CA THR A 584 13.39 16.54 24.92
C THR A 584 12.85 17.86 25.48
N SER A 585 13.44 18.99 25.06
CA SER A 585 12.97 20.34 25.46
C SER A 585 11.70 20.81 24.77
N GLY A 586 11.23 20.11 23.72
CA GLY A 586 10.40 20.75 22.69
C GLY A 586 11.22 21.76 21.86
N TRP A 587 10.55 22.48 20.96
CA TRP A 587 11.17 23.56 20.18
C TRP A 587 11.20 24.86 20.99
N LEU A 588 12.39 25.40 21.23
CA LEU A 588 12.63 26.67 21.91
C LEU A 588 12.96 27.74 20.88
N GLY A 589 12.35 28.92 20.94
CA GLY A 589 12.61 30.02 20.00
C GLY A 589 11.33 30.79 19.64
N PRO A 590 11.37 31.62 18.59
CA PRO A 590 12.50 31.81 17.67
C PRO A 590 13.62 32.68 18.28
N TYR A 591 14.87 32.42 17.90
CA TYR A 591 16.07 33.21 18.27
C TYR A 591 16.72 33.79 17.01
N ASP A 592 17.52 34.85 17.14
CA ASP A 592 18.23 35.41 15.98
C ASP A 592 19.27 34.41 15.42
N SER A 593 19.44 34.38 14.10
CA SER A 593 20.45 33.56 13.43
C SER A 593 21.84 33.82 14.03
N GLY A 594 22.55 32.76 14.40
CA GLY A 594 23.87 32.82 15.05
C GLY A 594 23.86 33.07 16.56
N GLN A 595 22.70 33.36 17.16
CA GLN A 595 22.58 33.62 18.60
C GLN A 595 22.97 32.39 19.43
N ILE A 596 23.80 32.60 20.46
CA ILE A 596 24.09 31.56 21.46
C ILE A 596 22.91 31.43 22.41
N ILE A 597 22.30 30.24 22.42
CA ILE A 597 21.15 29.91 23.26
C ILE A 597 21.57 28.98 24.38
N ASN A 598 20.78 28.96 25.46
CA ASN A 598 20.97 28.05 26.58
C ASN A 598 19.70 27.24 26.88
N ALA A 599 19.88 26.04 27.40
CA ALA A 599 18.81 25.21 27.95
C ALA A 599 19.33 24.47 29.19
N THR A 600 18.42 24.13 30.10
CA THR A 600 18.77 23.40 31.34
C THR A 600 18.15 22.02 31.37
N HIS A 601 18.84 21.08 32.03
CA HIS A 601 18.29 19.74 32.28
C HIS A 601 18.77 19.14 33.60
N LYS A 602 17.96 18.21 34.11
CA LYS A 602 18.16 17.52 35.39
C LYS A 602 17.87 16.03 35.25
N TRP A 603 18.92 15.23 35.19
CA TRP A 603 18.81 13.76 35.17
C TRP A 603 18.44 13.20 36.54
N LYS A 604 17.45 12.31 36.59
CA LYS A 604 17.01 11.67 37.85
C LYS A 604 17.96 10.57 38.34
N MET A 605 18.59 9.87 37.40
CA MET A 605 19.41 8.68 37.66
C MET A 605 20.87 8.92 37.30
N GLN A 606 21.73 8.06 37.81
CA GLN A 606 23.11 7.92 37.35
C GLN A 606 23.15 7.25 35.98
N GLY A 607 24.15 7.56 35.17
CA GLY A 607 24.25 7.04 33.81
C GLY A 607 25.18 7.86 32.93
N ASN A 608 25.32 7.41 31.69
CA ASN A 608 25.97 8.18 30.63
C ASN A 608 24.90 8.60 29.62
N TYR A 609 24.92 9.87 29.23
CA TYR A 609 23.93 10.49 28.37
C TYR A 609 24.63 11.20 27.21
N ASN A 610 24.00 11.21 26.03
CA ASN A 610 24.50 11.94 24.87
C ASN A 610 23.52 13.07 24.54
N ILE A 611 23.93 14.30 24.83
CA ILE A 611 23.11 15.48 24.54
C ILE A 611 23.34 15.89 23.09
N ARG A 612 22.27 16.11 22.34
CA ARG A 612 22.33 16.65 20.98
C ARG A 612 21.20 17.64 20.76
N VAL A 613 21.39 18.54 19.81
CA VAL A 613 20.47 19.62 19.45
C VAL A 613 20.19 19.61 17.95
N LYS A 614 18.93 19.84 17.58
CA LYS A 614 18.47 20.10 16.21
C LYS A 614 17.95 21.53 16.13
N ALA A 615 18.08 22.17 14.97
CA ALA A 615 17.53 23.48 14.70
C ALA A 615 16.43 23.40 13.63
N LYS A 616 15.55 24.40 13.58
CA LYS A 616 14.67 24.68 12.45
C LYS A 616 14.46 26.18 12.27
N ASP A 617 14.22 26.65 11.07
CA ASP A 617 13.93 28.06 10.78
C ASP A 617 12.43 28.40 10.96
N ILE A 618 12.03 29.59 10.50
CA ILE A 618 10.63 30.03 10.45
C ILE A 618 9.81 29.35 9.34
N THR A 619 10.46 28.83 8.29
CA THR A 619 9.81 28.09 7.20
C THR A 619 9.47 26.65 7.64
N GLY A 620 10.10 26.17 8.71
CA GLY A 620 9.96 24.83 9.26
C GLY A 620 11.04 23.85 8.79
N ALA A 621 12.01 24.28 8.00
CA ALA A 621 13.12 23.47 7.52
C ALA A 621 14.04 23.10 8.68
N GLU A 622 14.28 21.80 8.90
CA GLU A 622 15.07 21.32 10.05
C GLU A 622 16.52 20.99 9.65
N SER A 623 17.47 21.39 10.49
CA SER A 623 18.89 21.05 10.34
C SER A 623 19.17 19.56 10.61
N GLU A 624 20.36 19.07 10.30
CA GLU A 624 20.86 17.83 10.91
C GLU A 624 21.00 17.95 12.44
N TRP A 625 21.00 16.80 13.14
CA TRP A 625 21.36 16.78 14.57
C TRP A 625 22.85 17.15 14.74
N SER A 626 23.15 18.00 15.72
CA SER A 626 24.52 18.31 16.14
C SER A 626 25.28 17.06 16.62
N ASP A 627 26.62 17.15 16.63
CA ASP A 627 27.45 16.11 17.22
C ASP A 627 27.14 15.97 18.73
N PRO A 628 27.05 14.74 19.26
CA PRO A 628 26.65 14.54 20.64
C PRO A 628 27.73 15.02 21.63
N LEU A 629 27.28 15.59 22.75
CA LEU A 629 28.07 15.84 23.95
C LEU A 629 27.84 14.72 24.99
N PRO A 630 28.83 13.86 25.25
CA PRO A 630 28.73 12.85 26.30
C PRO A 630 28.78 13.47 27.70
N VAL A 631 27.85 13.08 28.57
CA VAL A 631 27.75 13.50 29.96
C VAL A 631 27.69 12.27 30.86
N SER A 632 28.55 12.21 31.88
CA SER A 632 28.62 11.10 32.84
C SER A 632 28.15 11.51 34.23
N LEU A 633 27.21 10.78 34.80
CA LEU A 633 26.76 10.92 36.18
C LEU A 633 27.21 9.68 36.98
N PRO A 634 28.46 9.64 37.49
CA PRO A 634 29.03 8.44 38.10
C PRO A 634 28.41 8.09 39.46
N LYS A 635 28.47 6.79 39.80
CA LYS A 635 28.14 6.24 41.13
C LYS A 635 29.00 6.86 42.21
N ASN A 636 28.39 7.46 43.23
CA ASN A 636 29.11 7.90 44.42
C ASN A 636 29.22 6.75 45.43
N LYS A 637 30.28 5.93 45.31
CA LYS A 637 30.49 4.72 46.13
C LYS A 637 30.40 4.95 47.64
N ILE A 638 30.71 6.15 48.13
CA ILE A 638 30.65 6.51 49.55
C ILE A 638 29.19 6.63 50.02
N PHE A 639 28.31 7.17 49.18
CA PHE A 639 26.91 7.40 49.54
C PHE A 639 26.12 6.09 49.61
N ASP A 640 26.37 5.17 48.67
CA ASP A 640 25.74 3.83 48.68
C ASP A 640 26.22 2.99 49.88
N ALA A 641 27.51 3.08 50.23
CA ALA A 641 28.04 2.40 51.42
C ALA A 641 27.44 2.95 52.72
N ILE A 642 27.21 4.26 52.81
CA ILE A 642 26.55 4.90 53.95
C ILE A 642 25.06 4.54 53.98
N LEU A 643 24.38 4.48 52.84
CA LEU A 643 22.96 4.12 52.76
C LEU A 643 22.74 2.65 53.14
N LEU A 644 23.54 1.72 52.60
CA LEU A 644 23.54 0.31 53.00
C LEU A 644 23.91 0.12 54.48
N PHE A 645 24.83 0.94 55.00
CA PHE A 645 25.16 0.94 56.42
C PHE A 645 23.98 1.44 57.26
N LEU A 646 23.31 2.52 56.86
CA LEU A 646 22.15 3.08 57.56
C LEU A 646 20.93 2.14 57.49
N GLU A 647 20.69 1.47 56.36
CA GLU A 647 19.62 0.47 56.22
C GLU A 647 19.88 -0.73 57.14
N ARG A 648 21.10 -1.27 57.16
CA ARG A 648 21.48 -2.35 58.09
C ARG A 648 21.44 -1.91 59.55
N LEU A 649 21.80 -0.66 59.85
CA LEU A 649 21.72 -0.08 61.19
C LEU A 649 20.26 0.06 61.64
N MET A 650 19.36 0.49 60.74
CA MET A 650 17.91 0.61 61.00
C MET A 650 17.23 -0.76 61.17
N GLU A 651 17.73 -1.81 60.50
CA GLU A 651 17.28 -3.20 60.69
C GLU A 651 17.77 -3.79 62.02
N GLN A 652 19.01 -3.48 62.44
CA GLN A 652 19.58 -3.95 63.70
C GLN A 652 19.07 -3.19 64.93
N PHE A 653 18.63 -1.94 64.78
CA PHE A 653 18.12 -1.12 65.88
C PHE A 653 16.74 -0.52 65.54
N PRO A 654 15.65 -1.32 65.61
CA PRO A 654 14.30 -0.89 65.21
C PRO A 654 13.76 0.31 66.01
N LEU A 655 14.28 0.53 67.23
CA LEU A 655 13.90 1.64 68.09
C LEU A 655 14.45 3.00 67.60
N LEU A 656 15.48 3.02 66.74
CA LEU A 656 16.04 4.26 66.18
C LEU A 656 15.05 4.95 65.20
N LYS A 657 14.15 4.19 64.55
CA LYS A 657 13.07 4.71 63.69
C LYS A 657 12.03 5.56 64.41
N LYS A 658 12.01 5.56 65.76
CA LYS A 658 11.02 6.31 66.56
C LYS A 658 11.58 7.61 67.15
N VAL A 659 12.87 7.88 66.98
CA VAL A 659 13.57 9.05 67.59
C VAL A 659 14.21 9.97 66.53
N LEU A 660 14.30 9.51 65.28
CA LEU A 660 14.55 10.31 64.08
C LEU A 660 13.25 10.47 63.31
#